data_AF-X0L705-F1
#
_entry.id   AF-X0L705-F1
#
_cell.length_a   1.000
_cell.length_b   1.000
_cell.length_c   1.000
_cell.angle_alpha   90.00
_cell.angle_beta   90.00
_cell.angle_gamma   90.00
#
_symmetry.space_group_name_H-M   'P 1'
#
loop_
_entity.id
_entity.type
_entity.pdbx_description
1 polymer ?
#
loop_
_entity_poly.entity_id
_entity_poly.type
_entity_poly.pdbx_seq_one_letter_code
_entity_poly.pdbx_strand_id
1 'polypeptide(L)'
;MSFQIPRRQKRSCLQCQKAKRACDGYALNRDPGPGSSLASSPTSLSSSDQDYISSIRPCSYCQKTSKACSLNAIWGLTRIRVNQGSYNPSVPRPFKNRVSDRTLSEGSPSPIKAEAVTSPYEYTSSSVKSTSQSDAEPSQYRQKWIYSEQKISTVLSPSTANVSMAAVFNNQLITRSLLCIYHDVLENNLSCWISEVTCPYSMSYSSQESIAPALTDDDAAYSSCTFGPTNPFYQYIFRLDRATQRFWKPLSHKEDMAVSRTLHLCILAFAAQWTQKQARKRTVSSTSVGHLYHSDTPITMPMDYSLQLLLWEQARTALQQNMEIECFRIVYAEFIFGITERPEPRYNQDYSSHRDDICLSRDQHSVIHFIGHIMSNERPSVHLEQATRKMFALKYRFEMEELKSKRGPRDTYALQRRRTVGFIYWLLVMFDTVVSPLNKRPVVIADEHCMTDSILNTEDEPCQWRLDMFLKDDSEMPQSLRWPCSEEVASRAMIKAAPIKVLLYRQLSYIQNALRKKSSIQNIINATKGAITVCRYWDMTYASFFQGMLRGYDRVSSKLRSWVVCIFTAWNLGTLVLADLLELVHEKATTSDKISHAPNSYMDIRRSSAINLAELAGAVVPHKTSHVEQLPKCHATVQESPLLTDPCTSILVEAFTRSSLYHLSTICKLKKHERFDVEMEGFRQSLQWFETCVRALTCVSKRSKLAESIAESLLPALRDLQGA
;
A
#
# COMPACT_ATOMS: atom_id res chain seq x y z
N MET A 1 21.26 -45.90 -19.79
CA MET A 1 21.94 -44.59 -19.91
C MET A 1 21.65 -43.76 -18.66
N SER A 2 22.50 -42.79 -18.31
CA SER A 2 22.52 -42.13 -17.00
C SER A 2 21.58 -40.92 -16.89
N PHE A 3 20.66 -40.96 -15.91
CA PHE A 3 19.78 -39.83 -15.58
C PHE A 3 20.56 -38.71 -14.86
N GLN A 4 20.51 -37.48 -15.38
CA GLN A 4 21.04 -36.31 -14.67
C GLN A 4 20.01 -35.74 -13.69
N ILE A 5 20.34 -35.77 -12.39
CA ILE A 5 19.50 -35.26 -11.32
C ILE A 5 19.61 -33.72 -11.23
N PRO A 6 18.49 -32.96 -11.12
CA PRO A 6 18.53 -31.50 -10.97
C PRO A 6 19.33 -31.03 -9.75
N ARG A 7 20.14 -29.97 -9.92
CA ARG A 7 21.01 -29.43 -8.86
C ARG A 7 20.20 -28.87 -7.68
N ARG A 8 20.36 -29.47 -6.50
CA ARG A 8 19.60 -29.22 -5.24
C ARG A 8 19.90 -27.87 -4.54
N GLN A 9 19.83 -26.74 -5.26
CA GLN A 9 20.30 -25.41 -4.78
C GLN A 9 19.56 -24.77 -3.57
N LYS A 10 18.49 -25.38 -3.04
CA LYS A 10 17.71 -24.85 -1.89
C LYS A 10 17.68 -25.73 -0.63
N ARG A 11 18.60 -26.69 -0.48
CA ARG A 11 18.63 -27.61 0.70
C ARG A 11 20.02 -27.76 1.36
N SER A 12 20.86 -26.73 1.30
CA SER A 12 22.23 -26.76 1.84
C SER A 12 22.55 -25.59 2.78
N CYS A 13 23.31 -25.86 3.85
CA CYS A 13 23.85 -24.80 4.72
C CYS A 13 24.94 -23.98 4.01
N LEU A 14 25.22 -22.78 4.53
CA LEU A 14 26.23 -21.86 3.98
C LEU A 14 27.64 -22.46 3.94
N GLN A 15 28.01 -23.33 4.90
CA GLN A 15 29.31 -23.99 4.92
C GLN A 15 29.44 -25.02 3.79
N CYS A 16 28.42 -25.87 3.59
CA CYS A 16 28.35 -26.79 2.45
C CYS A 16 28.35 -26.04 1.11
N GLN A 17 27.60 -24.94 1.01
CA GLN A 17 27.52 -24.11 -0.19
C GLN A 17 28.87 -23.47 -0.53
N LYS A 18 29.56 -22.86 0.44
CA LYS A 18 30.92 -22.31 0.26
C LYS A 18 31.93 -23.41 -0.12
N ALA A 19 31.83 -24.58 0.50
CA ALA A 19 32.69 -25.73 0.19
C ALA A 19 32.29 -26.49 -1.11
N LYS A 20 31.23 -26.07 -1.81
CA LYS A 20 30.61 -26.75 -2.97
C LYS A 20 30.26 -28.23 -2.71
N ARG A 21 30.01 -28.61 -1.45
CA ARG A 21 29.66 -29.99 -1.04
C ARG A 21 28.15 -30.18 -0.93
N ALA A 22 27.71 -31.43 -1.12
CA ALA A 22 26.36 -31.84 -0.77
C ALA A 22 26.08 -31.61 0.73
N CYS A 23 24.82 -31.40 1.08
CA CYS A 23 24.38 -31.18 2.45
C CYS A 23 23.24 -32.14 2.78
N ASP A 24 23.38 -32.82 3.90
CA ASP A 24 22.52 -33.88 4.43
C ASP A 24 21.65 -33.41 5.60
N GLY A 25 21.94 -32.25 6.19
CA GLY A 25 21.22 -31.72 7.36
C GLY A 25 19.71 -31.49 7.15
N TYR A 26 19.24 -31.41 5.90
CA TYR A 26 17.80 -31.47 5.58
C TYR A 26 17.19 -32.85 5.87
N ALA A 27 17.90 -33.94 5.54
CA ALA A 27 17.43 -35.30 5.76
C ALA A 27 17.58 -35.72 7.23
N LEU A 28 18.65 -35.28 7.90
CA LEU A 28 18.91 -35.57 9.32
C LEU A 28 17.89 -34.93 10.30
N ASN A 29 17.13 -33.93 9.85
CA ASN A 29 16.14 -33.19 10.67
C ASN A 29 14.75 -33.14 10.00
N ARG A 30 14.46 -34.03 9.05
CA ARG A 30 13.10 -34.25 8.53
C ARG A 30 12.41 -35.25 9.46
N ASP A 31 11.15 -34.99 9.80
CA ASP A 31 10.35 -35.92 10.59
C ASP A 31 10.27 -37.32 9.93
N PRO A 32 10.36 -38.41 10.71
CA PRO A 32 9.97 -39.72 10.23
C PRO A 32 8.47 -39.69 9.88
N GLY A 33 8.09 -40.39 8.80
CA GLY A 33 6.67 -40.59 8.49
C GLY A 33 5.98 -41.45 9.56
N PRO A 34 4.63 -41.53 9.55
CA PRO A 34 3.86 -42.38 10.45
C PRO A 34 4.13 -43.86 10.15
N GLY A 35 5.20 -44.41 10.74
CA GLY A 35 5.71 -45.76 10.43
C GLY A 35 6.86 -46.26 11.31
N SER A 36 7.16 -45.61 12.44
CA SER A 36 8.15 -46.11 13.41
C SER A 36 7.68 -45.86 14.84
N SER A 37 7.14 -46.90 15.47
CA SER A 37 6.63 -46.87 16.84
C SER A 37 7.74 -47.00 17.89
N LEU A 38 7.99 -45.94 18.64
CA LEU A 38 8.49 -46.03 20.02
C LEU A 38 7.54 -45.22 20.92
N ALA A 39 7.15 -45.80 22.05
CA ALA A 39 6.20 -45.21 22.97
C ALA A 39 6.90 -44.49 24.13
N SER A 40 6.38 -43.32 24.51
CA SER A 40 6.58 -42.72 25.83
C SER A 40 5.38 -41.85 26.21
N SER A 41 4.99 -41.91 27.48
CA SER A 41 3.73 -41.36 27.99
C SER A 41 3.78 -39.83 28.20
N PRO A 42 2.62 -39.13 28.16
CA PRO A 42 2.58 -37.69 28.38
C PRO A 42 2.95 -37.36 29.84
N THR A 43 4.04 -36.63 30.02
CA THR A 43 4.44 -36.08 31.32
C THR A 43 4.78 -34.61 31.16
N SER A 44 4.34 -33.78 32.11
CA SER A 44 4.49 -32.32 32.08
C SER A 44 5.94 -31.87 32.15
N LEU A 45 6.34 -30.89 31.33
CA LEU A 45 7.39 -29.92 31.65
C LEU A 45 7.39 -28.74 30.67
N SER A 46 7.73 -27.55 31.18
CA SER A 46 7.94 -26.33 30.40
C SER A 46 9.34 -26.33 29.78
N SER A 47 9.48 -26.81 28.54
CA SER A 47 10.73 -26.68 27.76
C SER A 47 10.90 -25.25 27.23
N SER A 48 12.10 -24.68 27.37
CA SER A 48 12.41 -23.35 26.83
C SER A 48 12.76 -23.43 25.34
N ASP A 49 12.68 -22.29 24.61
CA ASP A 49 13.10 -22.22 23.20
C ASP A 49 14.55 -22.68 22.96
N GLN A 50 15.42 -22.60 23.98
CA GLN A 50 16.82 -23.05 23.88
C GLN A 50 16.93 -24.58 23.75
N ASP A 51 16.05 -25.33 24.42
CA ASP A 51 16.06 -26.80 24.45
C ASP A 51 15.61 -27.41 23.10
N TYR A 52 14.80 -26.66 22.34
CA TYR A 52 14.37 -27.09 21.00
C TYR A 52 15.32 -26.66 19.88
N ILE A 53 16.14 -25.61 20.09
CA ILE A 53 17.20 -25.20 19.16
C ILE A 53 18.43 -26.12 19.28
N SER A 54 18.72 -26.62 20.48
CA SER A 54 19.82 -27.57 20.74
C SER A 54 19.58 -28.96 20.15
N SER A 55 18.31 -29.37 19.96
CA SER A 55 17.96 -30.68 19.37
C SER A 55 18.22 -30.77 17.86
N ILE A 56 18.37 -29.65 17.15
CA ILE A 56 18.58 -29.63 15.69
C ILE A 56 20.02 -30.06 15.36
N ARG A 57 20.17 -31.24 14.75
CA ARG A 57 21.47 -31.83 14.43
C ARG A 57 22.18 -31.09 13.29
N PRO A 58 23.46 -30.70 13.44
CA PRO A 58 24.21 -30.10 12.33
C PRO A 58 24.42 -31.11 11.20
N CYS A 59 24.53 -30.63 9.96
CA CYS A 59 24.87 -31.48 8.81
C CYS A 59 26.27 -32.12 8.99
N SER A 60 26.50 -33.33 8.46
CA SER A 60 27.73 -34.11 8.74
C SER A 60 29.01 -33.38 8.35
N TYR A 61 28.98 -32.50 7.34
CA TYR A 61 30.12 -31.66 6.97
C TYR A 61 30.43 -30.57 8.02
N CYS A 62 29.40 -29.94 8.60
CA CYS A 62 29.57 -28.98 9.70
C CYS A 62 30.09 -29.69 10.96
N GLN A 63 29.54 -30.85 11.28
CA GLN A 63 29.98 -31.67 12.42
C GLN A 63 31.45 -32.10 12.26
N LYS A 64 31.83 -32.69 11.12
CA LYS A 64 33.21 -33.13 10.83
C LYS A 64 34.23 -31.99 10.70
N THR A 65 33.79 -30.74 10.56
CA THR A 65 34.69 -29.56 10.54
C THR A 65 34.60 -28.70 11.79
N SER A 66 33.81 -29.09 12.80
CA SER A 66 33.52 -28.29 14.00
C SER A 66 33.03 -26.86 13.71
N LYS A 67 32.30 -26.67 12.60
CA LYS A 67 31.81 -25.35 12.15
C LYS A 67 30.30 -25.23 12.35
N ALA A 68 29.88 -24.11 12.94
CA ALA A 68 28.46 -23.80 13.18
C ALA A 68 27.61 -23.98 11.92
N CYS A 69 26.51 -24.74 12.04
CA CYS A 69 25.64 -25.09 10.92
C CYS A 69 24.53 -24.06 10.74
N SER A 70 24.53 -23.35 9.61
CA SER A 70 23.50 -22.32 9.32
C SER A 70 22.10 -22.88 9.04
N LEU A 71 21.91 -24.20 9.04
CA LEU A 71 20.57 -24.81 8.91
C LEU A 71 19.74 -24.60 10.18
N ASN A 72 20.35 -24.65 11.37
CA ASN A 72 19.66 -24.57 12.66
C ASN A 72 18.78 -23.30 12.77
N ALA A 73 19.35 -22.14 12.44
CA ALA A 73 18.62 -20.86 12.48
C ALA A 73 17.50 -20.75 11.44
N ILE A 74 17.66 -21.37 10.26
CA ILE A 74 16.66 -21.34 9.18
C ILE A 74 15.49 -22.29 9.51
N TRP A 75 15.77 -23.43 10.14
CA TRP A 75 14.77 -24.45 10.44
C TRP A 75 13.99 -24.19 11.74
N GLY A 76 14.65 -23.74 12.82
CA GLY A 76 13.97 -23.42 14.08
C GLY A 76 12.84 -22.39 13.89
N LEU A 77 13.13 -21.30 13.17
CA LEU A 77 12.16 -20.25 12.83
C LEU A 77 10.98 -20.73 11.96
N THR A 78 11.11 -21.88 11.30
CA THR A 78 10.03 -22.44 10.48
C THR A 78 9.08 -23.30 11.32
N ARG A 79 9.56 -24.00 12.36
CA ARG A 79 8.70 -24.74 13.31
C ARG A 79 7.97 -23.82 14.30
N ILE A 80 8.63 -22.79 14.82
CA ILE A 80 8.03 -21.84 15.79
C ILE A 80 6.72 -21.23 15.26
N ARG A 81 6.66 -20.92 13.95
CA ARG A 81 5.47 -20.35 13.29
C ARG A 81 4.25 -21.27 13.21
N VAL A 82 4.40 -22.57 13.46
CA VAL A 82 3.30 -23.56 13.33
C VAL A 82 2.61 -23.82 14.67
N ASN A 83 3.34 -23.79 15.79
CA ASN A 83 2.84 -24.36 17.05
C ASN A 83 2.47 -23.38 18.17
N GLN A 84 2.96 -22.14 18.21
CA GLN A 84 2.64 -21.22 19.31
C GLN A 84 2.41 -19.78 18.86
N GLY A 85 1.33 -19.18 19.38
CA GLY A 85 1.09 -17.74 19.38
C GLY A 85 1.47 -17.12 20.72
N SER A 86 1.75 -15.81 20.72
CA SER A 86 2.21 -15.00 21.87
C SER A 86 3.66 -15.21 22.31
N TYR A 87 4.54 -14.28 21.92
CA TYR A 87 5.68 -13.85 22.73
C TYR A 87 6.05 -12.38 22.41
N ASN A 88 6.59 -11.64 23.40
CA ASN A 88 6.90 -10.21 23.30
C ASN A 88 8.42 -9.96 23.53
N PRO A 89 9.19 -9.48 22.53
CA PRO A 89 10.65 -9.40 22.59
C PRO A 89 11.15 -8.06 23.18
N SER A 90 10.89 -7.80 24.47
CA SER A 90 11.14 -6.48 25.09
C SER A 90 12.18 -6.43 26.23
N VAL A 91 13.12 -7.40 26.34
CA VAL A 91 14.24 -7.34 27.32
C VAL A 91 15.56 -7.90 26.77
N PRO A 92 16.62 -7.08 26.64
CA PRO A 92 18.01 -7.55 26.61
C PRO A 92 18.61 -7.54 28.02
N ARG A 93 19.24 -8.64 28.46
CA ARG A 93 20.12 -8.67 29.65
C ARG A 93 21.59 -8.84 29.21
N PRO A 94 22.56 -8.21 29.91
CA PRO A 94 23.94 -8.12 29.42
C PRO A 94 24.75 -9.39 29.72
N PHE A 95 25.51 -9.85 28.73
CA PHE A 95 26.59 -10.83 28.95
C PHE A 95 27.90 -10.12 29.29
N LYS A 96 28.48 -10.43 30.45
CA LYS A 96 29.81 -9.95 30.86
C LYS A 96 30.90 -10.79 30.19
N ASN A 97 31.65 -10.21 29.27
CA ASN A 97 32.89 -10.84 28.79
C ASN A 97 34.04 -10.51 29.74
N ARG A 98 34.60 -11.55 30.35
CA ARG A 98 35.78 -11.51 31.22
C ARG A 98 37.02 -11.49 30.33
N VAL A 99 37.78 -10.39 30.33
CA VAL A 99 39.08 -10.28 29.64
C VAL A 99 40.16 -10.18 30.70
N SER A 100 41.26 -10.92 30.50
CA SER A 100 42.38 -10.99 31.45
C SER A 100 43.39 -9.88 31.21
N ASP A 101 43.94 -9.31 32.28
CA ASP A 101 45.02 -8.31 32.19
C ASP A 101 46.30 -8.84 31.53
N ARG A 102 46.88 -8.03 30.65
CA ARG A 102 48.33 -7.75 30.58
C ARG A 102 48.56 -6.29 30.18
N THR A 103 49.53 -5.66 30.83
CA THR A 103 49.82 -4.21 30.80
C THR A 103 51.04 -3.85 29.92
N LEU A 104 51.41 -2.56 29.91
CA LEU A 104 52.56 -1.89 29.24
C LEU A 104 52.33 -1.44 27.79
N SER A 105 52.89 -0.31 27.31
CA SER A 105 53.09 1.01 27.97
C SER A 105 53.20 2.12 26.90
N GLU A 106 53.15 3.37 27.35
CA GLU A 106 53.41 4.68 26.74
C GLU A 106 54.04 4.80 25.33
N GLY A 107 53.64 5.85 24.59
CA GLY A 107 54.33 6.32 23.39
C GLY A 107 53.51 7.32 22.56
N SER A 108 53.73 8.62 22.73
CA SER A 108 53.12 9.70 21.92
C SER A 108 54.22 10.69 21.44
N PRO A 109 53.94 11.71 20.60
CA PRO A 109 54.22 11.61 19.17
C PRO A 109 55.16 12.74 18.67
N SER A 110 55.31 12.89 17.34
CA SER A 110 55.51 14.15 16.55
C SER A 110 56.46 13.94 15.31
N PRO A 111 56.75 14.93 14.42
CA PRO A 111 55.78 15.34 13.38
C PRO A 111 56.40 15.79 12.01
N ILE A 112 55.57 16.39 11.13
CA ILE A 112 55.92 17.35 10.03
C ILE A 112 56.85 16.86 8.89
N LYS A 113 56.31 16.84 7.65
CA LYS A 113 56.68 17.81 6.59
C LYS A 113 55.73 17.78 5.39
N ALA A 114 55.51 18.96 4.81
CA ALA A 114 54.90 19.18 3.50
C ALA A 114 55.51 20.47 2.92
N GLU A 115 55.78 20.48 1.62
CA GLU A 115 56.34 21.62 0.88
C GLU A 115 55.55 21.82 -0.43
N ALA A 116 55.53 23.05 -0.93
CA ALA A 116 54.81 23.47 -2.14
C ALA A 116 55.62 24.54 -2.88
N VAL A 117 55.40 24.73 -4.19
CA VAL A 117 55.67 26.00 -4.89
C VAL A 117 54.95 26.09 -6.25
N THR A 118 54.75 27.34 -6.67
CA THR A 118 53.80 27.96 -7.62
C THR A 118 53.99 27.75 -9.14
N SER A 119 53.02 28.31 -9.90
CA SER A 119 52.91 28.45 -11.37
C SER A 119 53.58 29.72 -11.93
N PRO A 120 53.64 29.89 -13.27
CA PRO A 120 53.40 31.20 -13.90
C PRO A 120 52.33 31.20 -15.04
N TYR A 121 52.09 32.37 -15.67
CA TYR A 121 50.94 32.74 -16.54
C TYR A 121 51.35 33.23 -17.95
N GLU A 122 50.39 33.29 -18.89
CA GLU A 122 50.13 34.36 -19.91
C GLU A 122 48.78 34.04 -20.62
N TYR A 123 47.75 34.92 -20.72
CA TYR A 123 47.54 36.08 -21.63
C TYR A 123 47.45 35.72 -23.13
N THR A 124 46.44 36.12 -23.94
CA THR A 124 45.19 36.91 -23.74
C THR A 124 44.06 36.33 -24.66
N SER A 125 42.99 36.95 -25.24
CA SER A 125 42.52 38.33 -25.48
C SER A 125 40.97 38.50 -25.30
N SER A 126 40.18 38.92 -26.31
CA SER A 126 38.77 39.37 -26.11
C SER A 126 37.83 39.37 -27.35
N SER A 127 36.52 39.19 -27.13
CA SER A 127 35.41 39.82 -27.88
C SER A 127 34.07 39.75 -27.10
N VAL A 128 32.99 40.37 -27.61
CA VAL A 128 31.90 40.94 -26.77
C VAL A 128 30.49 40.32 -26.96
N LYS A 129 29.87 39.98 -25.82
CA LYS A 129 28.41 39.88 -25.46
C LYS A 129 27.35 39.54 -26.54
N SER A 130 26.52 38.56 -26.20
CA SER A 130 25.06 38.79 -26.02
C SER A 130 24.49 37.87 -24.93
N THR A 131 23.28 38.13 -24.42
CA THR A 131 22.83 37.67 -23.09
C THR A 131 21.66 36.69 -23.14
N SER A 132 21.75 35.59 -22.39
CA SER A 132 20.61 34.93 -21.74
C SER A 132 21.08 34.34 -20.40
N GLN A 133 20.19 34.28 -19.41
CA GLN A 133 20.54 33.92 -18.03
C GLN A 133 20.42 32.41 -17.80
N SER A 134 21.30 31.88 -16.96
CA SER A 134 21.30 30.49 -16.48
C SER A 134 21.29 30.45 -14.95
N ASP A 135 20.45 29.61 -14.36
CA ASP A 135 20.46 29.37 -12.92
C ASP A 135 21.79 28.76 -12.44
N ALA A 136 22.30 29.24 -11.31
CA ALA A 136 23.58 28.83 -10.74
C ALA A 136 23.40 28.34 -9.28
N GLU A 137 23.17 27.04 -9.10
CA GLU A 137 23.12 26.43 -7.76
C GLU A 137 24.49 26.44 -7.05
N PRO A 138 24.54 26.59 -5.71
CA PRO A 138 25.80 26.58 -4.96
C PRO A 138 26.53 25.22 -4.98
N SER A 139 27.74 25.21 -5.51
CA SER A 139 28.57 24.02 -5.73
C SER A 139 28.87 23.17 -4.48
N GLN A 140 28.81 23.76 -3.28
CA GLN A 140 29.05 23.07 -2.01
C GLN A 140 28.05 21.95 -1.71
N TYR A 141 26.80 22.05 -2.19
CA TYR A 141 25.82 20.97 -1.99
C TYR A 141 26.24 19.70 -2.75
N ARG A 142 26.65 19.82 -4.02
CA ARG A 142 26.95 18.68 -4.89
C ARG A 142 28.05 17.77 -4.34
N GLN A 143 29.08 18.32 -3.68
CA GLN A 143 30.14 17.51 -3.04
C GLN A 143 29.65 16.70 -1.83
N LYS A 144 28.69 17.24 -1.06
CA LYS A 144 28.18 16.59 0.16
C LYS A 144 27.24 15.41 -0.13
N TRP A 145 26.54 15.43 -1.27
CA TRP A 145 25.70 14.34 -1.75
C TRP A 145 26.52 13.12 -2.22
N ILE A 146 27.60 13.33 -2.99
CA ILE A 146 28.45 12.24 -3.50
C ILE A 146 28.97 11.33 -2.37
N TYR A 147 29.28 11.91 -1.20
CA TYR A 147 29.75 11.16 -0.04
C TYR A 147 28.64 10.33 0.67
N SER A 148 27.36 10.69 0.51
CA SER A 148 26.23 9.88 1.00
C SER A 148 25.84 8.79 0.00
N GLU A 149 25.84 9.08 -1.30
CA GLU A 149 25.62 8.10 -2.38
C GLU A 149 26.55 6.89 -2.27
N GLN A 150 27.84 7.13 -1.99
CA GLN A 150 28.85 6.07 -1.82
C GLN A 150 28.54 5.13 -0.64
N LYS A 151 27.91 5.62 0.44
CA LYS A 151 27.52 4.78 1.59
C LYS A 151 26.26 3.96 1.31
N ILE A 152 25.27 4.53 0.63
CA ILE A 152 23.92 3.93 0.53
C ILE A 152 23.70 3.15 -0.79
N SER A 153 24.58 3.31 -1.79
CA SER A 153 24.64 2.41 -2.98
C SER A 153 24.88 0.93 -2.65
N THR A 154 25.16 0.61 -1.39
CA THR A 154 25.47 -0.72 -0.85
C THR A 154 24.23 -1.58 -0.54
N VAL A 155 23.01 -1.06 -0.65
CA VAL A 155 21.77 -1.77 -0.25
C VAL A 155 21.46 -2.98 -1.15
N LEU A 156 21.80 -2.95 -2.44
CA LEU A 156 21.49 -4.03 -3.40
C LEU A 156 22.67 -4.49 -4.30
N SER A 157 23.90 -4.00 -4.06
CA SER A 157 25.09 -4.33 -4.85
C SER A 157 26.17 -5.00 -3.99
N PRO A 158 26.30 -6.35 -4.01
CA PRO A 158 27.26 -7.08 -3.17
C PRO A 158 28.69 -7.14 -3.75
N SER A 159 29.02 -6.31 -4.74
CA SER A 159 30.22 -6.44 -5.59
C SER A 159 31.32 -5.39 -5.33
N THR A 160 31.19 -4.54 -4.30
CA THR A 160 32.23 -3.59 -3.88
C THR A 160 33.02 -4.15 -2.70
N ALA A 161 34.34 -4.26 -2.84
CA ALA A 161 35.20 -5.00 -1.91
C ALA A 161 35.33 -4.38 -0.50
N ASN A 162 34.89 -3.12 -0.31
CA ASN A 162 35.15 -2.33 0.90
C ASN A 162 33.92 -2.08 1.80
N VAL A 163 32.82 -2.83 1.61
CA VAL A 163 31.62 -2.66 2.45
C VAL A 163 31.77 -3.38 3.78
N SER A 164 31.67 -2.64 4.89
CA SER A 164 31.72 -3.21 6.24
C SER A 164 30.60 -4.24 6.48
N MET A 165 30.94 -5.36 7.12
CA MET A 165 29.99 -6.41 7.52
C MET A 165 28.80 -5.87 8.33
N ALA A 166 29.00 -4.83 9.13
CA ALA A 166 27.93 -4.18 9.88
C ALA A 166 26.93 -3.45 8.96
N ALA A 167 27.40 -2.80 7.89
CA ALA A 167 26.54 -2.18 6.90
C ALA A 167 25.74 -3.23 6.11
N VAL A 168 26.38 -4.35 5.71
CA VAL A 168 25.69 -5.46 5.04
C VAL A 168 24.59 -6.06 5.93
N PHE A 169 24.86 -6.24 7.23
CA PHE A 169 23.88 -6.75 8.20
C PHE A 169 22.71 -5.77 8.39
N ASN A 170 23.00 -4.47 8.58
CA ASN A 170 21.97 -3.44 8.71
C ASN A 170 21.09 -3.34 7.46
N ASN A 171 21.69 -3.38 6.25
CA ASN A 171 20.95 -3.37 4.98
C ASN A 171 20.02 -4.60 4.87
N GLN A 172 20.45 -5.77 5.32
CA GLN A 172 19.61 -6.99 5.35
C GLN A 172 18.44 -6.88 6.35
N LEU A 173 18.67 -6.28 7.53
CA LEU A 173 17.60 -6.03 8.51
C LEU A 173 16.57 -5.02 7.98
N ILE A 174 17.03 -3.91 7.40
CA ILE A 174 16.17 -2.88 6.79
C ILE A 174 15.34 -3.49 5.65
N THR A 175 15.98 -4.21 4.73
CA THR A 175 15.29 -4.92 3.62
C THR A 175 14.23 -5.90 4.14
N ARG A 176 14.54 -6.64 5.21
CA ARG A 176 13.58 -7.58 5.83
C ARG A 176 12.40 -6.85 6.48
N SER A 177 12.63 -5.73 7.16
CA SER A 177 11.58 -4.90 7.76
C SER A 177 10.66 -4.32 6.69
N LEU A 178 11.23 -3.76 5.62
CA LEU A 178 10.49 -3.22 4.47
C LEU A 178 9.64 -4.30 3.78
N LEU A 179 10.16 -5.52 3.62
CA LEU A 179 9.39 -6.64 3.07
C LEU A 179 8.23 -7.07 3.98
N CYS A 180 8.37 -6.99 5.31
CA CYS A 180 7.23 -7.20 6.22
C CYS A 180 6.16 -6.12 6.03
N ILE A 181 6.56 -4.84 5.94
CA ILE A 181 5.64 -3.71 5.70
C ILE A 181 4.89 -3.90 4.38
N TYR A 182 5.58 -4.29 3.30
CA TYR A 182 4.96 -4.61 2.01
C TYR A 182 3.85 -5.68 2.13
N HIS A 183 4.11 -6.76 2.88
CA HIS A 183 3.11 -7.81 3.11
C HIS A 183 1.95 -7.34 3.98
N ASP A 184 2.24 -6.63 5.09
CA ASP A 184 1.23 -6.16 6.04
C ASP A 184 0.31 -5.07 5.49
N VAL A 185 0.82 -4.22 4.60
CA VAL A 185 0.08 -3.13 3.95
C VAL A 185 -0.57 -3.61 2.66
N LEU A 186 0.21 -4.05 1.67
CA LEU A 186 -0.32 -4.27 0.32
C LEU A 186 -1.01 -5.62 0.19
N GLU A 187 -0.26 -6.71 0.38
CA GLU A 187 -0.74 -8.08 0.13
C GLU A 187 -1.96 -8.42 1.00
N ASN A 188 -1.91 -8.09 2.30
CA ASN A 188 -3.00 -8.35 3.24
C ASN A 188 -4.28 -7.55 2.91
N ASN A 189 -4.19 -6.31 2.41
CA ASN A 189 -5.37 -5.49 2.14
C ASN A 189 -5.92 -5.63 0.71
N LEU A 190 -5.08 -5.93 -0.28
CA LEU A 190 -5.57 -6.31 -1.62
C LEU A 190 -6.43 -7.59 -1.58
N SER A 191 -6.25 -8.46 -0.58
CA SER A 191 -7.04 -9.69 -0.42
C SER A 191 -8.52 -9.50 -0.03
N CYS A 192 -9.00 -8.26 0.16
CA CYS A 192 -10.45 -7.96 0.15
C CYS A 192 -10.95 -7.32 -1.14
N TRP A 193 -10.08 -6.71 -1.95
CA TRP A 193 -10.45 -6.21 -3.27
C TRP A 193 -10.57 -7.37 -4.26
N ILE A 194 -9.73 -8.41 -4.12
CA ILE A 194 -9.62 -9.52 -5.06
C ILE A 194 -9.94 -10.84 -4.36
N SER A 195 -10.90 -11.58 -4.94
CA SER A 195 -11.18 -12.97 -4.59
C SER A 195 -11.61 -13.75 -5.83
N GLU A 196 -11.56 -15.09 -5.79
CA GLU A 196 -12.14 -15.92 -6.86
C GLU A 196 -13.66 -15.72 -7.01
N VAL A 197 -14.35 -15.27 -5.95
CA VAL A 197 -15.81 -15.01 -5.96
C VAL A 197 -16.14 -13.73 -6.73
N THR A 198 -15.27 -12.72 -6.70
CA THR A 198 -15.56 -11.36 -7.21
C THR A 198 -14.78 -10.94 -8.44
N CYS A 199 -13.76 -11.70 -8.86
CA CYS A 199 -13.08 -11.47 -10.13
C CYS A 199 -13.88 -12.08 -11.29
N PRO A 200 -14.31 -11.31 -12.30
CA PRO A 200 -15.17 -11.82 -13.39
C PRO A 200 -14.47 -12.89 -14.25
N TYR A 201 -13.14 -12.86 -14.34
CA TYR A 201 -12.30 -13.81 -15.08
C TYR A 201 -12.07 -15.15 -14.34
N SER A 202 -12.64 -15.32 -13.14
CA SER A 202 -12.67 -16.61 -12.45
C SER A 202 -13.70 -17.51 -13.13
N MET A 203 -13.22 -18.51 -13.88
CA MET A 203 -14.03 -19.35 -14.77
C MET A 203 -15.20 -20.04 -14.07
N SER A 204 -16.42 -19.54 -14.31
CA SER A 204 -17.69 -20.18 -13.95
C SER A 204 -18.10 -21.22 -15.00
N TYR A 205 -17.52 -22.42 -14.93
CA TYR A 205 -18.08 -23.60 -15.61
C TYR A 205 -18.97 -24.36 -14.62
N SER A 206 -20.22 -23.91 -14.50
CA SER A 206 -21.20 -24.42 -13.53
C SER A 206 -22.61 -24.56 -14.12
N SER A 207 -22.69 -24.97 -15.40
CA SER A 207 -23.98 -25.14 -16.10
C SER A 207 -24.01 -26.23 -17.18
N GLN A 208 -22.95 -27.06 -17.36
CA GLN A 208 -23.00 -28.27 -18.20
C GLN A 208 -21.75 -29.18 -18.05
N GLU A 209 -21.64 -29.95 -16.95
CA GLU A 209 -20.85 -31.21 -16.94
C GLU A 209 -21.27 -32.14 -15.78
N SER A 210 -22.56 -32.42 -15.66
CA SER A 210 -23.03 -33.58 -14.89
C SER A 210 -22.59 -34.87 -15.61
N ILE A 211 -21.87 -35.75 -14.90
CA ILE A 211 -21.15 -36.98 -15.34
C ILE A 211 -19.64 -36.77 -15.54
N ALA A 212 -18.91 -36.82 -14.42
CA ALA A 212 -17.50 -37.20 -14.32
C ALA A 212 -17.30 -38.05 -13.04
N PRO A 213 -16.38 -39.03 -13.01
CA PRO A 213 -16.36 -40.08 -11.98
C PRO A 213 -15.70 -39.66 -10.67
N ALA A 214 -15.94 -40.44 -9.62
CA ALA A 214 -15.28 -40.29 -8.33
C ALA A 214 -13.75 -40.42 -8.47
N LEU A 215 -13.04 -39.34 -8.13
CA LEU A 215 -11.60 -39.32 -7.93
C LEU A 215 -11.31 -39.31 -6.42
N THR A 216 -10.25 -39.99 -6.02
CA THR A 216 -9.87 -40.21 -4.61
C THR A 216 -9.37 -38.94 -3.93
N ASP A 217 -9.64 -38.81 -2.61
CA ASP A 217 -9.46 -37.59 -1.82
C ASP A 217 -8.05 -36.94 -1.85
N ASP A 218 -6.98 -37.71 -2.14
CA ASP A 218 -5.59 -37.23 -2.10
C ASP A 218 -5.29 -36.07 -3.07
N ASP A 219 -5.95 -35.99 -4.24
CA ASP A 219 -5.66 -34.94 -5.25
C ASP A 219 -6.38 -33.60 -4.97
N ALA A 220 -7.41 -33.61 -4.11
CA ALA A 220 -8.17 -32.40 -3.76
C ALA A 220 -7.27 -31.34 -3.06
N ALA A 221 -6.27 -31.80 -2.31
CA ALA A 221 -5.32 -30.94 -1.59
C ALA A 221 -4.38 -30.13 -2.51
N TYR A 222 -4.23 -30.50 -3.79
CA TYR A 222 -3.31 -29.83 -4.73
C TYR A 222 -3.98 -28.97 -5.80
N SER A 223 -5.29 -29.14 -6.04
CA SER A 223 -6.03 -28.38 -7.07
C SER A 223 -6.74 -27.11 -6.54
N SER A 224 -6.81 -26.91 -5.21
CA SER A 224 -7.43 -25.73 -4.61
C SER A 224 -6.49 -24.51 -4.59
N CYS A 225 -6.52 -23.72 -5.66
CA CYS A 225 -5.82 -22.43 -5.75
C CYS A 225 -6.58 -21.27 -5.10
N THR A 226 -7.11 -21.47 -3.88
CA THR A 226 -7.73 -20.39 -3.10
C THR A 226 -6.80 -19.18 -3.01
N PHE A 227 -7.23 -18.05 -3.57
CA PHE A 227 -6.58 -16.76 -3.35
C PHE A 227 -6.78 -16.36 -1.88
N GLY A 228 -5.71 -16.48 -1.09
CA GLY A 228 -5.75 -16.37 0.36
C GLY A 228 -4.36 -16.25 0.97
N PRO A 229 -4.26 -16.14 2.31
CA PRO A 229 -3.05 -15.70 3.02
C PRO A 229 -1.83 -16.65 2.93
N THR A 230 -1.91 -17.75 2.19
CA THR A 230 -0.86 -18.76 2.02
C THR A 230 -0.02 -18.58 0.74
N ASN A 231 -0.51 -17.85 -0.28
CA ASN A 231 0.24 -17.54 -1.50
C ASN A 231 0.11 -16.04 -1.84
N PRO A 232 1.19 -15.23 -1.74
CA PRO A 232 1.14 -13.80 -2.07
C PRO A 232 1.20 -13.52 -3.58
N PHE A 233 0.62 -12.39 -4.01
CA PHE A 233 0.65 -11.87 -5.39
C PHE A 233 2.06 -11.82 -5.97
N TYR A 234 3.05 -11.39 -5.17
CA TYR A 234 4.46 -11.44 -5.53
C TYR A 234 4.89 -12.81 -6.09
N GLN A 235 4.49 -13.92 -5.44
CA GLN A 235 4.82 -15.26 -5.91
C GLN A 235 4.09 -15.65 -7.19
N TYR A 236 2.82 -15.25 -7.35
CA TYR A 236 2.05 -15.52 -8.56
C TYR A 236 2.67 -14.86 -9.81
N ILE A 237 3.12 -13.62 -9.68
CA ILE A 237 3.74 -12.85 -10.78
C ILE A 237 5.07 -13.47 -11.21
N PHE A 238 5.93 -13.87 -10.26
CA PHE A 238 7.16 -14.61 -10.56
C PHE A 238 6.94 -16.02 -11.15
N ARG A 239 5.77 -16.64 -10.90
CA ARG A 239 5.36 -17.90 -11.56
C ARG A 239 4.83 -17.65 -12.97
N LEU A 240 4.07 -16.56 -13.19
CA LEU A 240 3.49 -16.21 -14.50
C LEU A 240 4.54 -15.96 -15.57
N ASP A 241 5.49 -15.04 -15.36
CA ASP A 241 6.52 -14.71 -16.37
C ASP A 241 7.25 -15.96 -16.86
N ARG A 242 7.59 -16.88 -15.94
CA ARG A 242 8.26 -18.15 -16.27
C ARG A 242 7.37 -19.13 -17.05
N ALA A 243 6.07 -19.01 -16.90
CA ALA A 243 5.09 -19.90 -17.52
C ALA A 243 4.45 -19.30 -18.79
N THR A 244 4.76 -18.04 -19.13
CA THR A 244 4.49 -17.40 -20.43
C THR A 244 5.71 -17.30 -21.34
N GLN A 245 6.92 -17.62 -20.86
CA GLN A 245 8.15 -17.81 -21.67
C GLN A 245 8.04 -18.80 -22.85
N ARG A 246 6.93 -19.55 -22.98
CA ARG A 246 6.62 -20.41 -24.14
C ARG A 246 5.82 -19.71 -25.25
N PHE A 247 5.18 -18.58 -24.95
CA PHE A 247 4.34 -17.81 -25.87
C PHE A 247 5.05 -16.55 -26.38
N TRP A 248 5.95 -15.98 -25.57
CA TRP A 248 6.68 -14.74 -25.89
C TRP A 248 8.18 -15.01 -25.95
N LYS A 249 8.95 -14.05 -26.50
CA LYS A 249 10.42 -14.06 -26.47
C LYS A 249 10.88 -14.23 -25.00
N PRO A 250 11.64 -15.26 -24.64
CA PRO A 250 12.08 -15.45 -23.26
C PRO A 250 13.10 -14.36 -22.88
N LEU A 251 12.92 -13.77 -21.70
CA LEU A 251 13.85 -12.81 -21.11
C LEU A 251 15.25 -13.44 -20.99
N SER A 252 16.27 -12.75 -21.47
CA SER A 252 17.66 -13.13 -21.24
C SER A 252 18.01 -13.06 -19.75
N HIS A 253 19.11 -13.70 -19.35
CA HIS A 253 19.60 -13.62 -17.97
C HIS A 253 19.90 -12.17 -17.51
N LYS A 254 20.20 -11.25 -18.44
CA LYS A 254 20.39 -9.83 -18.09
C LYS A 254 19.05 -9.16 -17.79
N GLU A 255 18.06 -9.33 -18.68
CA GLU A 255 16.70 -8.80 -18.53
C GLU A 255 16.01 -9.40 -17.29
N ASP A 256 16.07 -10.71 -17.06
CA ASP A 256 15.43 -11.37 -15.90
C ASP A 256 15.97 -10.85 -14.55
N MET A 257 17.27 -10.57 -14.49
CA MET A 257 17.91 -9.97 -13.32
C MET A 257 17.55 -8.48 -13.15
N ALA A 258 17.50 -7.71 -14.25
CA ALA A 258 17.17 -6.29 -14.23
C ALA A 258 15.69 -6.05 -13.86
N VAL A 259 14.77 -6.79 -14.47
CA VAL A 259 13.34 -6.84 -14.13
C VAL A 259 13.14 -7.24 -12.66
N SER A 260 13.84 -8.28 -12.19
CA SER A 260 13.75 -8.70 -10.78
C SER A 260 14.25 -7.62 -9.84
N ARG A 261 15.36 -6.93 -10.15
CA ARG A 261 15.88 -5.79 -9.36
C ARG A 261 14.90 -4.62 -9.35
N THR A 262 14.29 -4.30 -10.49
CA THR A 262 13.32 -3.20 -10.65
C THR A 262 12.11 -3.40 -9.75
N LEU A 263 11.49 -4.60 -9.78
CA LEU A 263 10.36 -4.90 -8.89
C LEU A 263 10.74 -4.85 -7.41
N HIS A 264 11.91 -5.36 -7.01
CA HIS A 264 12.37 -5.21 -5.62
C HIS A 264 12.58 -3.75 -5.22
N LEU A 265 13.14 -2.91 -6.10
CA LEU A 265 13.30 -1.48 -5.84
C LEU A 265 11.95 -0.78 -5.64
N CYS A 266 10.95 -1.06 -6.49
CA CYS A 266 9.59 -0.52 -6.32
C CYS A 266 8.95 -0.96 -4.99
N ILE A 267 9.10 -2.24 -4.61
CA ILE A 267 8.63 -2.78 -3.32
C ILE A 267 9.30 -2.07 -2.13
N LEU A 268 10.61 -1.83 -2.20
CA LEU A 268 11.36 -1.16 -1.13
C LEU A 268 11.06 0.34 -1.07
N ALA A 269 10.90 1.02 -2.21
CA ALA A 269 10.48 2.42 -2.30
C ALA A 269 9.07 2.62 -1.71
N PHE A 270 8.12 1.74 -2.07
CA PHE A 270 6.79 1.71 -1.46
C PHE A 270 6.89 1.57 0.05
N ALA A 271 7.52 0.50 0.54
CA ALA A 271 7.62 0.22 1.98
C ALA A 271 8.40 1.30 2.76
N ALA A 272 9.28 2.06 2.11
CA ALA A 272 10.05 3.13 2.74
C ALA A 272 9.18 4.29 3.24
N GLN A 273 7.99 4.51 2.69
CA GLN A 273 7.03 5.53 3.17
C GLN A 273 6.72 5.40 4.68
N TRP A 274 6.91 4.21 5.27
CA TRP A 274 6.65 3.93 6.68
C TRP A 274 7.85 4.09 7.64
N THR A 275 9.06 4.46 7.15
CA THR A 275 10.27 4.57 8.00
C THR A 275 10.31 5.82 8.88
N GLN A 276 9.45 6.82 8.64
CA GLN A 276 9.49 8.19 9.19
C GLN A 276 9.32 8.33 10.73
N LYS A 277 9.33 7.23 11.49
CA LYS A 277 9.05 7.18 12.94
C LYS A 277 10.31 7.33 13.81
N GLN A 278 10.76 8.59 14.03
CA GLN A 278 11.32 8.95 15.35
C GLN A 278 11.33 10.45 15.73
N ALA A 279 11.51 11.38 14.78
CA ALA A 279 11.78 12.80 15.10
C ALA A 279 10.76 13.48 16.06
N ARG A 280 9.46 13.22 15.93
CA ARG A 280 8.41 13.86 16.77
C ARG A 280 8.36 13.38 18.24
N LYS A 281 9.09 12.34 18.64
CA LYS A 281 9.00 11.80 20.02
C LYS A 281 9.86 12.53 21.07
N ARG A 282 10.59 13.59 20.70
CA ARG A 282 11.53 14.30 21.59
C ARG A 282 11.18 15.77 21.91
N THR A 283 10.13 16.32 21.30
CA THR A 283 9.76 17.75 21.42
C THR A 283 8.39 18.01 22.06
N VAL A 284 7.65 16.97 22.44
CA VAL A 284 6.32 17.08 23.10
C VAL A 284 6.38 16.60 24.56
N SER A 285 7.52 16.85 25.22
CA SER A 285 7.76 16.51 26.63
C SER A 285 8.56 17.60 27.35
N SER A 286 8.05 18.84 27.27
CA SER A 286 8.34 19.91 28.24
C SER A 286 7.09 20.75 28.45
N THR A 287 6.49 20.64 29.63
CA THR A 287 5.44 21.54 30.12
C THR A 287 6.07 22.72 30.83
N SER A 288 6.43 23.77 30.10
CA SER A 288 6.84 25.07 30.66
C SER A 288 6.65 26.21 29.66
N VAL A 289 6.10 27.33 30.14
CA VAL A 289 6.03 28.60 29.40
C VAL A 289 7.36 29.34 29.54
N GLY A 290 7.80 30.02 28.46
CA GLY A 290 8.84 31.04 28.52
C GLY A 290 10.07 30.82 27.62
N HIS A 291 10.44 31.88 26.91
CA HIS A 291 11.73 32.19 26.27
C HIS A 291 12.70 31.05 25.87
N LEU A 292 12.99 30.96 24.57
CA LEU A 292 14.23 31.54 24.01
C LEU A 292 14.24 31.49 22.46
N TYR A 293 14.76 32.56 21.84
CA TYR A 293 15.15 32.57 20.43
C TYR A 293 16.60 32.05 20.28
N HIS A 294 16.98 31.68 19.05
CA HIS A 294 18.30 31.22 18.62
C HIS A 294 18.86 29.95 19.27
N SER A 295 18.82 28.85 18.49
CA SER A 295 19.96 27.93 18.41
C SER A 295 20.04 27.33 17.01
N ASP A 296 21.07 27.71 16.26
CA ASP A 296 21.34 27.18 14.92
C ASP A 296 21.80 25.72 15.01
N THR A 297 20.86 24.80 14.86
CA THR A 297 21.18 23.37 14.75
C THR A 297 21.42 23.02 13.27
N PRO A 298 22.59 22.43 12.91
CA PRO A 298 22.99 22.31 11.51
C PRO A 298 22.07 21.37 10.73
N ILE A 299 21.62 21.84 9.56
CA ILE A 299 20.68 21.18 8.64
C ILE A 299 21.16 19.75 8.33
N THR A 300 20.60 18.80 9.07
CA THR A 300 20.90 17.37 8.96
C THR A 300 19.59 16.68 8.60
N MET A 301 19.42 16.36 7.32
CA MET A 301 18.24 15.64 6.85
C MET A 301 18.07 14.34 7.64
N PRO A 302 16.86 14.00 8.13
CA PRO A 302 16.63 12.73 8.79
C PRO A 302 17.05 11.58 7.87
N MET A 303 17.83 10.64 8.41
CA MET A 303 18.32 9.46 7.66
C MET A 303 17.20 8.73 6.92
N ASP A 304 16.00 8.72 7.51
CA ASP A 304 14.77 8.14 6.97
C ASP A 304 14.38 8.75 5.62
N TYR A 305 14.47 10.09 5.47
CA TYR A 305 14.13 10.79 4.22
C TYR A 305 15.16 10.51 3.12
N SER A 306 16.45 10.56 3.44
CA SER A 306 17.50 10.25 2.47
C SER A 306 17.42 8.80 1.96
N LEU A 307 16.97 7.86 2.81
CA LEU A 307 16.68 6.49 2.40
C LEU A 307 15.42 6.41 1.51
N GLN A 308 14.35 7.10 1.88
CA GLN A 308 13.10 7.17 1.09
C GLN A 308 13.35 7.71 -0.32
N LEU A 309 13.96 8.90 -0.43
CA LEU A 309 14.24 9.56 -1.70
C LEU A 309 15.13 8.68 -2.59
N LEU A 310 16.23 8.16 -2.06
CA LEU A 310 17.14 7.31 -2.83
C LEU A 310 16.48 6.02 -3.34
N LEU A 311 15.66 5.35 -2.52
CA LEU A 311 14.93 4.15 -2.96
C LEU A 311 13.91 4.50 -4.05
N TRP A 312 13.20 5.62 -3.92
CA TRP A 312 12.25 6.11 -4.91
C TRP A 312 12.95 6.47 -6.25
N GLU A 313 14.07 7.18 -6.19
CA GLU A 313 14.87 7.55 -7.38
C GLU A 313 15.48 6.32 -8.06
N GLN A 314 16.01 5.36 -7.30
CA GLN A 314 16.50 4.09 -7.84
C GLN A 314 15.38 3.27 -8.46
N ALA A 315 14.19 3.21 -7.86
CA ALA A 315 13.02 2.53 -8.42
C ALA A 315 12.57 3.19 -9.74
N ARG A 316 12.45 4.52 -9.77
CA ARG A 316 12.10 5.30 -10.96
C ARG A 316 13.09 5.08 -12.11
N THR A 317 14.38 5.16 -11.80
CA THR A 317 15.46 4.97 -12.78
C THR A 317 15.47 3.54 -13.31
N ALA A 318 15.27 2.54 -12.45
CA ALA A 318 15.19 1.14 -12.86
C ALA A 318 13.95 0.86 -13.73
N LEU A 319 12.79 1.47 -13.44
CA LEU A 319 11.61 1.41 -14.29
C LEU A 319 11.88 2.03 -15.67
N GLN A 320 12.47 3.22 -15.72
CA GLN A 320 12.83 3.88 -16.99
C GLN A 320 13.81 3.04 -17.82
N GLN A 321 14.84 2.44 -17.19
CA GLN A 321 15.81 1.57 -17.86
C GLN A 321 15.23 0.24 -18.38
N ASN A 322 14.05 -0.18 -17.88
CA ASN A 322 13.39 -1.43 -18.27
C ASN A 322 12.01 -1.18 -18.91
N MET A 323 11.71 0.05 -19.34
CA MET A 323 10.35 0.45 -19.76
C MET A 323 9.84 -0.28 -21.01
N GLU A 324 10.75 -0.79 -21.86
CA GLU A 324 10.45 -1.56 -23.06
C GLU A 324 10.19 -3.06 -22.77
N ILE A 325 10.46 -3.54 -21.55
CA ILE A 325 10.37 -4.97 -21.23
C ILE A 325 8.93 -5.34 -20.83
N GLU A 326 8.17 -5.81 -21.81
CA GLU A 326 6.82 -6.32 -21.64
C GLU A 326 6.78 -7.64 -20.82
N CYS A 327 6.60 -7.54 -19.50
CA CYS A 327 6.42 -8.68 -18.61
C CYS A 327 5.60 -8.32 -17.35
N PHE A 328 5.01 -9.32 -16.68
CA PHE A 328 4.12 -9.09 -15.54
C PHE A 328 4.85 -8.50 -14.33
N ARG A 329 6.15 -8.76 -14.17
CA ARG A 329 6.97 -8.11 -13.12
C ARG A 329 7.14 -6.61 -13.34
N ILE A 330 7.31 -6.14 -14.58
CA ILE A 330 7.38 -4.69 -14.88
C ILE A 330 6.01 -4.05 -14.71
N VAL A 331 4.93 -4.67 -15.18
CA VAL A 331 3.55 -4.22 -14.92
C VAL A 331 3.29 -4.04 -13.42
N TYR A 332 3.67 -5.01 -12.59
CA TYR A 332 3.44 -4.92 -11.15
C TYR A 332 4.39 -3.93 -10.45
N ALA A 333 5.61 -3.75 -10.97
CA ALA A 333 6.52 -2.72 -10.49
C ALA A 333 5.97 -1.31 -10.77
N GLU A 334 5.45 -1.06 -11.98
CA GLU A 334 4.76 0.19 -12.33
C GLU A 334 3.48 0.40 -11.53
N PHE A 335 2.70 -0.65 -11.24
CA PHE A 335 1.54 -0.58 -10.35
C PHE A 335 1.93 -0.15 -8.92
N ILE A 336 2.91 -0.81 -8.30
CA ILE A 336 3.39 -0.48 -6.95
C ILE A 336 3.95 0.95 -6.90
N PHE A 337 4.75 1.32 -7.90
CA PHE A 337 5.31 2.67 -7.99
C PHE A 337 4.23 3.72 -8.32
N GLY A 338 3.16 3.33 -9.01
CA GLY A 338 1.95 4.13 -9.25
C GLY A 338 1.16 4.50 -7.99
N ILE A 339 1.26 3.69 -6.93
CA ILE A 339 0.66 3.94 -5.60
C ILE A 339 1.68 4.37 -4.53
N THR A 340 2.92 4.68 -4.93
CA THR A 340 3.98 5.18 -4.04
C THR A 340 4.04 6.70 -4.12
N GLU A 341 3.83 7.39 -3.00
CA GLU A 341 3.97 8.86 -2.92
C GLU A 341 5.43 9.28 -3.17
N ARG A 342 5.64 10.40 -3.86
CA ARG A 342 6.98 10.97 -4.06
C ARG A 342 7.48 11.56 -2.73
N PRO A 343 8.70 11.25 -2.27
CA PRO A 343 9.32 11.95 -1.16
C PRO A 343 9.59 13.42 -1.55
N GLU A 344 8.73 14.32 -1.09
CA GLU A 344 8.91 15.78 -1.20
C GLU A 344 9.71 16.31 0.01
N PRO A 345 10.63 17.27 -0.17
CA PRO A 345 11.43 17.79 0.92
C PRO A 345 10.54 18.57 1.90
N ARG A 346 10.88 18.51 3.20
CA ARG A 346 10.08 19.14 4.26
C ARG A 346 9.97 20.66 4.18
N TYR A 347 10.82 21.29 3.37
CA TYR A 347 10.97 22.75 3.23
C TYR A 347 10.66 23.22 1.79
N ASN A 348 9.53 22.80 1.21
CA ASN A 348 8.99 23.45 0.00
C ASN A 348 8.49 24.86 0.39
N GLN A 349 9.36 25.85 0.15
CA GLN A 349 9.25 27.24 0.60
C GLN A 349 8.02 27.96 0.02
N ASP A 350 7.59 27.56 -1.18
CA ASP A 350 6.38 28.02 -1.88
C ASP A 350 5.11 27.95 -1.01
N TYR A 351 5.01 26.93 -0.15
CA TYR A 351 3.86 26.72 0.73
C TYR A 351 4.04 27.25 2.15
N SER A 352 5.21 27.80 2.52
CA SER A 352 5.39 28.41 3.85
C SER A 352 4.91 29.85 3.88
N SER A 353 5.29 30.68 2.90
CA SER A 353 4.94 32.11 2.91
C SER A 353 3.42 32.34 2.97
N HIS A 354 2.65 31.71 2.08
CA HIS A 354 1.19 31.82 2.10
C HIS A 354 0.54 31.13 3.30
N ARG A 355 1.16 30.09 3.89
CA ARG A 355 0.66 29.45 5.11
C ARG A 355 0.77 30.40 6.30
N ASP A 356 1.87 31.14 6.40
CA ASP A 356 2.10 32.04 7.52
C ASP A 356 1.12 33.22 7.46
N ASP A 357 0.87 33.79 6.27
CA ASP A 357 -0.21 34.78 6.03
C ASP A 357 -1.60 34.24 6.45
N ILE A 358 -1.92 32.98 6.10
CA ILE A 358 -3.20 32.35 6.44
C ILE A 358 -3.33 32.09 7.94
N CYS A 359 -2.26 31.62 8.60
CA CYS A 359 -2.21 31.47 10.05
C CYS A 359 -2.43 32.79 10.78
N LEU A 360 -1.98 33.91 10.20
CA LEU A 360 -2.22 35.26 10.72
C LEU A 360 -3.64 35.77 10.42
N SER A 361 -4.22 35.41 9.27
CA SER A 361 -5.55 35.90 8.83
C SER A 361 -6.71 35.41 9.70
N ARG A 362 -6.61 34.21 10.28
CA ARG A 362 -7.63 33.48 11.06
C ARG A 362 -8.98 33.25 10.35
N ASP A 363 -9.14 33.61 9.07
CA ASP A 363 -10.36 33.34 8.31
C ASP A 363 -10.42 31.89 7.82
N GLN A 364 -11.52 31.23 8.14
CA GLN A 364 -11.79 29.84 7.80
C GLN A 364 -12.05 29.64 6.29
N HIS A 365 -12.48 30.66 5.53
CA HIS A 365 -12.63 30.56 4.08
C HIS A 365 -11.27 30.56 3.36
N SER A 366 -10.30 31.36 3.83
CA SER A 366 -8.92 31.33 3.35
C SER A 366 -8.27 29.95 3.52
N VAL A 367 -8.51 29.29 4.66
CA VAL A 367 -8.05 27.90 4.91
C VAL A 367 -8.68 26.91 3.93
N ILE A 368 -9.99 27.00 3.69
CA ILE A 368 -10.70 26.15 2.72
C ILE A 368 -10.13 26.34 1.31
N HIS A 369 -9.94 27.60 0.88
CA HIS A 369 -9.40 27.92 -0.45
C HIS A 369 -7.95 27.42 -0.63
N PHE A 370 -7.09 27.63 0.36
CA PHE A 370 -5.70 27.19 0.34
C PHE A 370 -5.56 25.66 0.28
N ILE A 371 -6.37 24.93 1.05
CA ILE A 371 -6.39 23.47 0.99
C ILE A 371 -6.87 23.01 -0.40
N GLY A 372 -7.90 23.63 -0.97
CA GLY A 372 -8.34 23.37 -2.35
C GLY A 372 -7.27 23.65 -3.40
N HIS A 373 -6.41 24.66 -3.19
CA HIS A 373 -5.26 24.94 -4.03
C HIS A 373 -4.16 23.87 -3.90
N ILE A 374 -3.74 23.50 -2.68
CA ILE A 374 -2.75 22.43 -2.46
C ILE A 374 -3.21 21.12 -3.12
N MET A 375 -4.46 20.70 -2.89
CA MET A 375 -5.03 19.48 -3.48
C MET A 375 -5.09 19.55 -5.01
N SER A 376 -5.26 20.74 -5.59
CA SER A 376 -5.26 20.92 -7.05
C SER A 376 -3.86 20.93 -7.67
N ASN A 377 -2.81 21.09 -6.86
CA ASN A 377 -1.41 21.07 -7.31
C ASN A 377 -0.78 19.66 -7.25
N GLU A 378 -1.41 18.69 -6.57
CA GLU A 378 -0.93 17.30 -6.57
C GLU A 378 -1.00 16.72 -8.00
N ARG A 379 0.11 16.13 -8.46
CA ARG A 379 0.22 15.58 -9.81
C ARG A 379 -0.03 14.06 -9.79
N PRO A 380 -1.07 13.55 -10.48
CA PRO A 380 -1.33 12.13 -10.62
C PRO A 380 -0.12 11.32 -11.12
N SER A 381 0.14 10.16 -10.49
CA SER A 381 1.20 9.26 -10.95
C SER A 381 0.82 8.58 -12.27
N VAL A 382 1.59 8.86 -13.32
CA VAL A 382 1.43 8.24 -14.66
C VAL A 382 1.67 6.74 -14.66
N HIS A 383 2.35 6.19 -13.65
CA HIS A 383 2.79 4.80 -13.63
C HIS A 383 1.63 3.80 -13.44
N LEU A 384 0.58 4.18 -12.70
CA LEU A 384 -0.65 3.35 -12.63
C LEU A 384 -1.35 3.28 -14.00
N GLU A 385 -1.30 4.37 -14.77
CA GLU A 385 -1.88 4.46 -16.11
C GLU A 385 -1.09 3.61 -17.13
N GLN A 386 0.25 3.66 -17.05
CA GLN A 386 1.17 2.83 -17.83
C GLN A 386 1.01 1.34 -17.52
N ALA A 387 1.02 0.98 -16.23
CA ALA A 387 0.83 -0.39 -15.78
C ALA A 387 -0.48 -0.99 -16.31
N THR A 388 -1.57 -0.21 -16.27
CA THR A 388 -2.90 -0.65 -16.71
C THR A 388 -2.96 -0.89 -18.22
N ARG A 389 -2.36 0.00 -19.04
CA ARG A 389 -2.24 -0.21 -20.50
C ARG A 389 -1.36 -1.41 -20.83
N LYS A 390 -0.21 -1.56 -20.18
CA LYS A 390 0.68 -2.71 -20.38
C LYS A 390 0.00 -4.02 -19.99
N MET A 391 -0.73 -4.06 -18.87
CA MET A 391 -1.45 -5.25 -18.45
C MET A 391 -2.55 -5.65 -19.45
N PHE A 392 -3.25 -4.67 -20.05
CA PHE A 392 -4.21 -4.93 -21.11
C PHE A 392 -3.55 -5.54 -22.35
N ALA A 393 -2.44 -4.96 -22.83
CA ALA A 393 -1.67 -5.50 -23.95
C ALA A 393 -1.16 -6.93 -23.65
N LEU A 394 -0.64 -7.18 -22.44
CA LEU A 394 -0.20 -8.52 -22.02
C LEU A 394 -1.35 -9.53 -21.94
N LYS A 395 -2.53 -9.14 -21.44
CA LYS A 395 -3.74 -9.99 -21.41
C LYS A 395 -4.16 -10.36 -22.83
N TYR A 396 -4.35 -9.38 -23.71
CA TYR A 396 -4.74 -9.60 -25.10
C TYR A 396 -3.75 -10.51 -25.85
N ARG A 397 -2.44 -10.26 -25.68
CA ARG A 397 -1.39 -11.12 -26.26
C ARG A 397 -1.37 -12.53 -25.66
N PHE A 398 -1.72 -12.71 -24.38
CA PHE A 398 -1.83 -14.03 -23.76
C PHE A 398 -3.02 -14.81 -24.34
N GLU A 399 -4.19 -14.18 -24.46
CA GLU A 399 -5.42 -14.80 -24.96
C GLU A 399 -5.31 -15.17 -26.44
N MET A 400 -4.69 -14.31 -27.26
CA MET A 400 -4.39 -14.59 -28.67
C MET A 400 -3.42 -15.76 -28.88
N GLU A 401 -2.46 -16.00 -27.96
CA GLU A 401 -1.56 -17.15 -28.04
C GLU A 401 -2.18 -18.44 -27.44
N GLU A 402 -3.10 -18.34 -26.47
CA GLU A 402 -3.90 -19.49 -26.05
C GLU A 402 -4.83 -19.99 -27.17
N LEU A 403 -5.48 -19.08 -27.92
CA LEU A 403 -6.34 -19.45 -29.07
C LEU A 403 -5.59 -20.14 -30.22
N LYS A 404 -4.30 -19.84 -30.41
CA LYS A 404 -3.42 -20.57 -31.36
C LYS A 404 -2.97 -21.93 -30.83
N SER A 405 -3.10 -22.18 -29.52
CA SER A 405 -2.61 -23.40 -28.89
C SER A 405 -3.61 -24.54 -29.07
N LYS A 406 -3.24 -25.58 -29.81
CA LYS A 406 -4.05 -26.81 -30.02
C LYS A 406 -4.20 -27.69 -28.75
N ARG A 407 -4.12 -27.11 -27.54
CA ARG A 407 -4.31 -27.80 -26.26
C ARG A 407 -5.75 -27.61 -25.79
N GLY A 408 -6.48 -28.70 -25.64
CA GLY A 408 -7.84 -28.67 -25.07
C GLY A 408 -7.87 -28.20 -23.61
N PRO A 409 -9.04 -27.80 -23.09
CA PRO A 409 -9.20 -27.10 -21.80
C PRO A 409 -8.84 -27.92 -20.54
N ARG A 410 -8.37 -29.18 -20.66
CA ARG A 410 -7.98 -30.05 -19.53
C ARG A 410 -6.55 -29.81 -19.02
N ASP A 411 -5.79 -28.86 -19.57
CA ASP A 411 -4.48 -28.45 -19.01
C ASP A 411 -4.70 -27.55 -17.77
N THR A 412 -4.68 -28.14 -16.58
CA THR A 412 -4.89 -27.43 -15.30
C THR A 412 -3.88 -26.29 -15.08
N TYR A 413 -2.66 -26.41 -15.61
CA TYR A 413 -1.67 -25.33 -15.58
C TYR A 413 -1.95 -24.22 -16.60
N ALA A 414 -2.69 -24.47 -17.68
CA ALA A 414 -3.26 -23.40 -18.52
C ALA A 414 -4.38 -22.66 -17.79
N LEU A 415 -5.36 -23.39 -17.24
CA LEU A 415 -6.46 -22.79 -16.48
C LEU A 415 -5.96 -21.90 -15.32
N GLN A 416 -4.97 -22.37 -14.56
CA GLN A 416 -4.38 -21.59 -13.48
C GLN A 416 -3.66 -20.32 -13.97
N ARG A 417 -3.01 -20.37 -15.15
CA ARG A 417 -2.39 -19.18 -15.76
C ARG A 417 -3.45 -18.16 -16.17
N ARG A 418 -4.49 -18.59 -16.91
CA ARG A 418 -5.61 -17.72 -17.34
C ARG A 418 -6.26 -17.04 -16.14
N ARG A 419 -6.60 -17.79 -15.08
CA ARG A 419 -7.08 -17.23 -13.80
C ARG A 419 -6.13 -16.14 -13.27
N THR A 420 -4.84 -16.45 -13.14
CA THR A 420 -3.85 -15.53 -12.55
C THR A 420 -3.65 -14.25 -13.39
N VAL A 421 -3.68 -14.35 -14.72
CA VAL A 421 -3.67 -13.18 -15.63
C VAL A 421 -4.93 -12.33 -15.42
N GLY A 422 -6.10 -12.96 -15.35
CA GLY A 422 -7.38 -12.31 -15.08
C GLY A 422 -7.41 -11.57 -13.73
N PHE A 423 -6.85 -12.16 -12.67
CA PHE A 423 -6.75 -11.52 -11.35
C PHE A 423 -5.89 -10.26 -11.34
N ILE A 424 -4.74 -10.28 -12.03
CA ILE A 424 -3.86 -9.09 -12.12
C ILE A 424 -4.51 -8.03 -13.02
N TYR A 425 -5.20 -8.43 -14.09
CA TYR A 425 -5.94 -7.48 -14.93
C TYR A 425 -7.05 -6.81 -14.13
N TRP A 426 -7.83 -7.58 -13.38
CA TRP A 426 -8.90 -7.07 -12.52
C TRP A 426 -8.38 -6.16 -11.40
N LEU A 427 -7.23 -6.48 -10.78
CA LEU A 427 -6.56 -5.58 -9.82
C LEU A 427 -6.35 -4.18 -10.41
N LEU A 428 -5.74 -4.10 -11.59
CA LEU A 428 -5.42 -2.82 -12.22
C LEU A 428 -6.69 -2.10 -12.73
N VAL A 429 -7.67 -2.82 -13.29
CA VAL A 429 -8.97 -2.25 -13.67
C VAL A 429 -9.71 -1.65 -12.48
N MET A 430 -9.69 -2.31 -11.31
CA MET A 430 -10.32 -1.77 -10.09
C MET A 430 -9.58 -0.53 -9.56
N PHE A 431 -8.25 -0.56 -9.48
CA PHE A 431 -7.47 0.59 -9.01
C PHE A 431 -7.58 1.78 -9.95
N ASP A 432 -7.47 1.56 -11.26
CA ASP A 432 -7.66 2.61 -12.26
C ASP A 432 -9.07 3.21 -12.19
N THR A 433 -10.11 2.37 -12.06
CA THR A 433 -11.50 2.84 -11.95
C THR A 433 -11.74 3.69 -10.70
N VAL A 434 -11.16 3.32 -9.54
CA VAL A 434 -11.30 4.11 -8.30
C VAL A 434 -10.49 5.41 -8.34
N VAL A 435 -9.29 5.40 -8.93
CA VAL A 435 -8.36 6.54 -8.89
C VAL A 435 -8.63 7.58 -10.00
N SER A 436 -9.16 7.16 -11.16
CA SER A 436 -9.37 8.07 -12.31
C SER A 436 -10.30 9.26 -12.03
N PRO A 437 -11.49 9.08 -11.41
CA PRO A 437 -12.43 10.18 -11.17
C PRO A 437 -11.92 11.23 -10.17
N LEU A 438 -11.05 10.82 -9.25
CA LEU A 438 -10.37 11.69 -8.29
C LEU A 438 -9.31 12.54 -9.01
N ASN A 439 -8.48 11.89 -9.82
CA ASN A 439 -7.42 12.50 -10.61
C ASN A 439 -7.91 13.25 -11.86
N LYS A 440 -9.21 13.53 -11.97
CA LYS A 440 -9.87 14.30 -13.04
C LYS A 440 -9.58 13.76 -14.46
N ARG A 441 -9.22 12.47 -14.59
CA ARG A 441 -8.86 11.81 -15.86
C ARG A 441 -9.86 10.71 -16.23
N PRO A 442 -9.99 10.33 -17.51
CA PRO A 442 -10.74 9.13 -17.86
C PRO A 442 -10.05 7.86 -17.32
N VAL A 443 -10.86 6.82 -17.13
CA VAL A 443 -10.39 5.44 -17.00
C VAL A 443 -9.64 4.99 -18.25
N VAL A 444 -8.64 4.14 -18.07
CA VAL A 444 -7.73 3.66 -19.12
C VAL A 444 -8.37 2.59 -20.00
N ILE A 445 -9.16 1.71 -19.38
CA ILE A 445 -9.79 0.56 -20.04
C ILE A 445 -11.26 0.88 -20.30
N ALA A 446 -11.70 0.74 -21.55
CA ALA A 446 -13.10 0.87 -21.96
C ALA A 446 -13.95 -0.31 -21.44
N ASP A 447 -15.25 -0.11 -21.25
CA ASP A 447 -16.11 -1.13 -20.60
C ASP A 447 -16.16 -2.46 -21.36
N GLU A 448 -16.18 -2.40 -22.69
CA GLU A 448 -16.07 -3.51 -23.64
C GLU A 448 -14.86 -4.44 -23.40
N HIS A 449 -13.76 -3.92 -22.83
CA HIS A 449 -12.56 -4.70 -22.51
C HIS A 449 -12.55 -5.21 -21.05
N CYS A 450 -13.41 -4.64 -20.20
CA CYS A 450 -13.58 -5.03 -18.80
C CYS A 450 -14.51 -6.24 -18.60
N MET A 451 -15.30 -6.60 -19.61
CA MET A 451 -16.22 -7.73 -19.56
C MET A 451 -15.56 -9.03 -20.02
N THR A 452 -16.26 -10.15 -19.83
CA THR A 452 -15.85 -11.50 -20.26
C THR A 452 -16.88 -12.00 -21.27
N ASP A 453 -16.46 -12.83 -22.21
CA ASP A 453 -17.28 -13.30 -23.36
C ASP A 453 -18.68 -13.82 -22.97
N SER A 454 -18.81 -14.40 -21.77
CA SER A 454 -20.10 -14.86 -21.21
C SER A 454 -21.15 -13.76 -20.96
N ILE A 455 -20.77 -12.48 -21.02
CA ILE A 455 -21.65 -11.32 -20.86
C ILE A 455 -22.02 -10.70 -22.22
N LEU A 456 -21.25 -10.98 -23.30
CA LEU A 456 -21.41 -10.35 -24.61
C LEU A 456 -22.54 -10.96 -25.47
N ASN A 457 -23.27 -11.95 -24.97
CA ASN A 457 -24.33 -12.67 -25.70
C ASN A 457 -25.65 -11.89 -25.85
N THR A 458 -25.65 -10.57 -25.68
CA THR A 458 -26.80 -9.67 -25.91
C THR A 458 -26.36 -8.49 -26.76
N GLU A 459 -26.48 -8.62 -28.09
CA GLU A 459 -25.85 -7.72 -29.07
C GLU A 459 -26.45 -6.29 -29.10
N ASP A 460 -27.65 -6.08 -28.54
CA ASP A 460 -28.38 -4.80 -28.59
C ASP A 460 -28.16 -3.86 -27.37
N GLU A 461 -27.55 -4.33 -26.27
CA GLU A 461 -27.36 -3.48 -25.08
C GLU A 461 -26.01 -2.74 -25.05
N PRO A 462 -25.99 -1.45 -24.67
CA PRO A 462 -24.74 -0.72 -24.54
C PRO A 462 -23.89 -1.35 -23.44
N CYS A 463 -22.59 -1.51 -23.71
CA CYS A 463 -21.61 -2.18 -22.83
C CYS A 463 -21.33 -1.47 -21.48
N GLN A 464 -22.25 -0.68 -20.93
CA GLN A 464 -22.10 0.05 -19.68
C GLN A 464 -22.11 -0.90 -18.47
N TRP A 465 -21.27 -0.66 -17.46
CA TRP A 465 -21.33 -1.41 -16.22
C TRP A 465 -22.64 -1.15 -15.48
N ARG A 466 -23.37 -2.23 -15.18
CA ARG A 466 -24.64 -2.21 -14.42
C ARG A 466 -24.51 -2.99 -13.10
N LEU A 467 -25.49 -2.85 -12.21
CA LEU A 467 -25.44 -3.48 -10.88
C LEU A 467 -25.55 -5.01 -10.95
N ASP A 468 -26.46 -5.52 -11.79
CA ASP A 468 -26.73 -6.94 -12.00
C ASP A 468 -25.48 -7.76 -12.34
N MET A 469 -24.54 -7.18 -13.11
CA MET A 469 -23.25 -7.79 -13.46
C MET A 469 -22.38 -8.16 -12.25
N PHE A 470 -22.64 -7.57 -11.08
CA PHE A 470 -21.89 -7.76 -9.83
C PHE A 470 -22.67 -8.53 -8.75
N LEU A 471 -23.95 -8.86 -8.97
CA LEU A 471 -24.80 -9.58 -8.02
C LEU A 471 -24.78 -11.10 -8.21
N LYS A 472 -23.61 -11.68 -8.55
CA LYS A 472 -23.46 -13.13 -8.78
C LYS A 472 -23.91 -13.92 -7.54
N ASP A 473 -24.97 -14.71 -7.72
CA ASP A 473 -25.61 -15.62 -6.77
C ASP A 473 -25.57 -15.12 -5.30
N ASP A 474 -26.42 -14.14 -5.01
CA ASP A 474 -26.66 -13.65 -3.65
C ASP A 474 -27.56 -14.58 -2.79
N SER A 475 -27.92 -15.76 -3.30
CA SER A 475 -28.64 -16.82 -2.56
C SER A 475 -27.96 -17.27 -1.26
N GLU A 476 -26.63 -17.09 -1.14
CA GLU A 476 -25.87 -17.36 0.10
C GLU A 476 -25.70 -16.14 1.03
N MET A 477 -26.23 -14.96 0.69
CA MET A 477 -26.08 -13.76 1.51
C MET A 477 -27.27 -13.60 2.49
N PRO A 478 -27.03 -13.43 3.81
CA PRO A 478 -28.12 -13.27 4.77
C PRO A 478 -29.00 -12.06 4.47
N GLN A 479 -30.33 -12.25 4.45
CA GLN A 479 -31.33 -11.21 4.16
C GLN A 479 -31.29 -10.00 5.12
N SER A 480 -30.55 -10.07 6.24
CA SER A 480 -30.15 -8.89 7.00
C SER A 480 -28.71 -9.06 7.50
N LEU A 481 -27.75 -8.65 6.69
CA LEU A 481 -26.34 -8.57 7.07
C LEU A 481 -26.16 -7.50 8.17
N ARG A 482 -25.77 -7.92 9.37
CA ARG A 482 -25.52 -7.04 10.53
C ARG A 482 -24.29 -7.50 11.30
N TRP A 483 -23.69 -6.58 12.06
CA TRP A 483 -22.64 -6.88 13.03
C TRP A 483 -23.23 -6.94 14.45
N PRO A 484 -22.83 -7.87 15.34
CA PRO A 484 -21.79 -8.89 15.15
C PRO A 484 -22.25 -10.11 14.34
N CYS A 485 -21.30 -10.72 13.63
CA CYS A 485 -21.44 -11.99 12.89
C CYS A 485 -20.10 -12.75 12.91
N SER A 486 -20.01 -13.94 12.29
CA SER A 486 -18.75 -14.70 12.24
C SER A 486 -17.70 -14.02 11.34
N GLU A 487 -16.41 -14.37 11.51
CA GLU A 487 -15.32 -13.79 10.70
C GLU A 487 -15.36 -14.26 9.23
N GLU A 488 -15.93 -15.44 8.93
CA GLU A 488 -16.19 -15.87 7.56
C GLU A 488 -17.28 -15.03 6.90
N VAL A 489 -18.43 -14.82 7.59
CA VAL A 489 -19.54 -14.01 7.08
C VAL A 489 -19.10 -12.56 6.88
N ALA A 490 -18.39 -11.98 7.85
CA ALA A 490 -17.83 -10.63 7.73
C ALA A 490 -16.80 -10.53 6.59
N SER A 491 -15.89 -11.50 6.46
CA SER A 491 -14.91 -11.53 5.37
C SER A 491 -15.58 -11.62 4.00
N ARG A 492 -16.58 -12.49 3.86
CA ARG A 492 -17.35 -12.70 2.62
C ARG A 492 -18.13 -11.44 2.23
N ALA A 493 -18.79 -10.80 3.20
CA ALA A 493 -19.52 -9.56 2.97
C ALA A 493 -18.60 -8.42 2.51
N MET A 494 -17.44 -8.24 3.14
CA MET A 494 -16.44 -7.25 2.72
C MET A 494 -15.90 -7.51 1.31
N ILE A 495 -15.65 -8.78 0.98
CA ILE A 495 -15.25 -9.20 -0.37
C ILE A 495 -16.34 -8.86 -1.39
N LYS A 496 -17.62 -9.18 -1.15
CA LYS A 496 -18.73 -8.80 -2.06
C LYS A 496 -18.98 -7.28 -2.11
N ALA A 497 -18.69 -6.53 -1.04
CA ALA A 497 -18.82 -5.07 -1.00
C ALA A 497 -17.75 -4.32 -1.84
N ALA A 498 -16.55 -4.87 -1.95
CA ALA A 498 -15.43 -4.22 -2.67
C ALA A 498 -15.74 -3.89 -4.16
N PRO A 499 -16.27 -4.78 -5.01
CA PRO A 499 -16.62 -4.44 -6.39
C PRO A 499 -17.80 -3.45 -6.50
N ILE A 500 -18.73 -3.43 -5.54
CA ILE A 500 -19.85 -2.45 -5.52
C ILE A 500 -19.31 -1.03 -5.33
N LYS A 501 -18.28 -0.87 -4.48
CA LYS A 501 -17.47 0.36 -4.39
C LYS A 501 -16.85 0.74 -5.74
N VAL A 502 -16.23 -0.21 -6.46
CA VAL A 502 -15.59 0.08 -7.76
C VAL A 502 -16.64 0.48 -8.82
N LEU A 503 -17.79 -0.19 -8.82
CA LEU A 503 -18.93 0.15 -9.67
C LEU A 503 -19.41 1.59 -9.46
N LEU A 504 -19.50 2.07 -8.20
CA LEU A 504 -19.84 3.47 -7.92
C LEU A 504 -18.88 4.43 -8.66
N TYR A 505 -17.57 4.22 -8.54
CA TYR A 505 -16.57 5.04 -9.24
C TYR A 505 -16.68 4.94 -10.78
N ARG A 506 -17.09 3.79 -11.32
CA ARG A 506 -17.44 3.67 -12.75
C ARG A 506 -18.63 4.58 -13.11
N GLN A 507 -19.68 4.63 -12.28
CA GLN A 507 -20.81 5.55 -12.48
C GLN A 507 -20.39 7.03 -12.39
N LEU A 508 -19.49 7.39 -11.46
CA LEU A 508 -18.91 8.75 -11.40
C LEU A 508 -18.22 9.11 -12.73
N SER A 509 -17.49 8.15 -13.31
CA SER A 509 -16.80 8.32 -14.60
C SER A 509 -17.79 8.61 -15.75
N TYR A 510 -18.98 7.98 -15.75
CA TYR A 510 -20.01 8.27 -16.75
C TYR A 510 -20.61 9.67 -16.58
N ILE A 511 -20.93 10.08 -15.35
CA ILE A 511 -21.47 11.42 -15.05
C ILE A 511 -20.45 12.51 -15.43
N GLN A 512 -19.19 12.34 -15.03
CA GLN A 512 -18.09 13.24 -15.42
C GLN A 512 -17.92 13.32 -16.94
N ASN A 513 -18.04 12.21 -17.67
CA ASN A 513 -17.95 12.19 -19.12
C ASN A 513 -19.14 12.89 -19.80
N ALA A 514 -20.37 12.72 -19.32
CA ALA A 514 -21.55 13.41 -19.84
C ALA A 514 -21.47 14.94 -19.61
N LEU A 515 -21.02 15.35 -18.42
CA LEU A 515 -20.76 16.76 -18.08
C LEU A 515 -19.64 17.36 -18.96
N ARG A 516 -18.53 16.63 -19.17
CA ARG A 516 -17.40 17.03 -20.02
C ARG A 516 -17.78 17.16 -21.50
N LYS A 517 -18.59 16.22 -22.01
CA LYS A 517 -19.11 16.22 -23.39
C LYS A 517 -20.20 17.29 -23.63
N LYS A 518 -20.58 18.09 -22.62
CA LYS A 518 -21.70 19.05 -22.67
C LYS A 518 -22.99 18.40 -23.21
N SER A 519 -23.25 17.15 -22.82
CA SER A 519 -24.42 16.39 -23.28
C SER A 519 -25.73 17.03 -22.82
N SER A 520 -26.85 16.64 -23.44
CA SER A 520 -28.18 17.12 -23.02
C SER A 520 -28.43 16.84 -21.53
N ILE A 521 -29.19 17.72 -20.87
CA ILE A 521 -29.49 17.58 -19.45
C ILE A 521 -30.18 16.24 -19.14
N GLN A 522 -31.00 15.72 -20.06
CA GLN A 522 -31.62 14.40 -19.93
C GLN A 522 -30.61 13.26 -19.97
N ASN A 523 -29.57 13.33 -20.81
CA ASN A 523 -28.52 12.31 -20.86
C ASN A 523 -27.63 12.37 -19.61
N ILE A 524 -27.38 13.56 -19.08
CA ILE A 524 -26.67 13.76 -17.81
C ILE A 524 -27.48 13.18 -16.63
N ILE A 525 -28.79 13.44 -16.57
CA ILE A 525 -29.70 12.85 -15.56
C ILE A 525 -29.82 11.33 -15.72
N ASN A 526 -29.81 10.81 -16.95
CA ASN A 526 -29.79 9.36 -17.16
C ASN A 526 -28.50 8.72 -16.63
N ALA A 527 -27.34 9.40 -16.74
CA ALA A 527 -26.08 8.92 -16.18
C ALA A 527 -26.05 8.89 -14.63
N THR A 528 -26.81 9.76 -13.94
CA THR A 528 -26.85 9.75 -12.45
C THR A 528 -27.70 8.61 -11.88
N LYS A 529 -28.70 8.11 -12.62
CA LYS A 529 -29.56 6.98 -12.20
C LYS A 529 -28.77 5.73 -11.81
N GLY A 530 -27.68 5.44 -12.54
CA GLY A 530 -26.79 4.31 -12.23
C GLY A 530 -26.14 4.46 -10.85
N ALA A 531 -25.52 5.61 -10.59
CA ALA A 531 -24.89 5.90 -9.30
C ALA A 531 -25.88 5.84 -8.13
N ILE A 532 -27.06 6.46 -8.28
CA ILE A 532 -28.13 6.47 -7.26
C ILE A 532 -28.61 5.05 -6.96
N THR A 533 -28.73 4.19 -7.98
CA THR A 533 -29.11 2.78 -7.82
C THR A 533 -28.06 1.98 -7.04
N VAL A 534 -26.77 2.24 -7.29
CA VAL A 534 -25.65 1.61 -6.57
C VAL A 534 -25.60 2.07 -5.10
N CYS A 535 -25.83 3.35 -4.82
CA CYS A 535 -25.96 3.85 -3.45
C CYS A 535 -27.14 3.21 -2.71
N ARG A 536 -28.34 3.18 -3.32
CA ARG A 536 -29.51 2.53 -2.72
C ARG A 536 -29.26 1.05 -2.40
N TYR A 537 -28.56 0.32 -3.27
CA TYR A 537 -28.19 -1.07 -3.00
C TYR A 537 -27.22 -1.19 -1.81
N TRP A 538 -26.21 -0.32 -1.74
CA TRP A 538 -25.29 -0.28 -0.60
C TRP A 538 -26.00 0.03 0.72
N ASP A 539 -26.93 0.99 0.72
CA ASP A 539 -27.65 1.41 1.92
C ASP A 539 -28.57 0.30 2.44
N MET A 540 -29.18 -0.48 1.55
CA MET A 540 -30.00 -1.65 1.91
C MET A 540 -29.16 -2.84 2.40
N THR A 541 -27.98 -3.08 1.80
CA THR A 541 -27.23 -4.34 1.99
C THR A 541 -26.05 -4.21 2.96
N TYR A 542 -25.31 -3.11 2.94
CA TYR A 542 -23.99 -2.99 3.59
C TYR A 542 -23.89 -1.87 4.64
N ALA A 543 -24.65 -0.77 4.53
CA ALA A 543 -24.47 0.38 5.41
C ALA A 543 -24.64 0.04 6.90
N SER A 544 -25.70 -0.70 7.26
CA SER A 544 -25.95 -1.12 8.65
C SER A 544 -24.89 -2.09 9.21
N PHE A 545 -24.29 -2.91 8.35
CA PHE A 545 -23.16 -3.78 8.70
C PHE A 545 -21.90 -2.99 9.01
N PHE A 546 -21.49 -2.07 8.12
CA PHE A 546 -20.30 -1.23 8.36
C PHE A 546 -20.48 -0.30 9.57
N GLN A 547 -21.64 0.36 9.73
CA GLN A 547 -21.93 1.18 10.92
C GLN A 547 -21.94 0.34 12.21
N GLY A 548 -22.45 -0.89 12.17
CA GLY A 548 -22.35 -1.84 13.28
C GLY A 548 -20.90 -2.18 13.63
N MET A 549 -20.04 -2.42 12.63
CA MET A 549 -18.61 -2.67 12.84
C MET A 549 -17.89 -1.47 13.46
N LEU A 550 -18.23 -0.23 13.10
CA LEU A 550 -17.65 0.97 13.71
C LEU A 550 -18.06 1.13 15.18
N ARG A 551 -19.35 0.94 15.50
CA ARG A 551 -19.85 0.97 16.89
C ARG A 551 -19.29 -0.16 17.76
N GLY A 552 -18.87 -1.27 17.14
CA GLY A 552 -18.30 -2.45 17.81
C GLY A 552 -16.81 -2.68 17.54
N TYR A 553 -16.04 -1.64 17.17
CA TYR A 553 -14.71 -1.80 16.56
C TYR A 553 -13.67 -2.52 17.44
N ASP A 554 -13.80 -2.43 18.76
CA ASP A 554 -12.97 -3.17 19.72
C ASP A 554 -13.08 -4.69 19.59
N ARG A 555 -14.21 -5.20 19.06
CA ARG A 555 -14.48 -6.63 18.82
C ARG A 555 -14.16 -7.09 17.39
N VAL A 556 -13.81 -6.17 16.49
CA VAL A 556 -13.46 -6.47 15.09
C VAL A 556 -12.02 -7.03 15.02
N SER A 557 -11.81 -8.12 14.28
CA SER A 557 -10.47 -8.73 14.13
C SER A 557 -9.50 -7.77 13.43
N SER A 558 -8.20 -7.86 13.72
CA SER A 558 -7.19 -6.98 13.10
C SER A 558 -7.20 -7.01 11.57
N LYS A 559 -7.52 -8.16 10.96
CA LYS A 559 -7.69 -8.29 9.51
C LYS A 559 -8.87 -7.44 9.02
N LEU A 560 -10.04 -7.64 9.63
CA LEU A 560 -11.26 -6.92 9.28
C LEU A 560 -11.14 -5.41 9.54
N ARG A 561 -10.41 -4.98 10.58
CA ARG A 561 -10.13 -3.57 10.90
C ARG A 561 -9.49 -2.83 9.72
N SER A 562 -8.42 -3.37 9.14
CA SER A 562 -7.78 -2.77 7.96
C SER A 562 -8.68 -2.81 6.72
N TRP A 563 -9.45 -3.89 6.55
CA TRP A 563 -10.42 -4.00 5.47
C TRP A 563 -11.57 -2.98 5.57
N VAL A 564 -12.02 -2.61 6.79
CA VAL A 564 -13.02 -1.52 6.99
C VAL A 564 -12.50 -0.23 6.38
N VAL A 565 -11.26 0.17 6.72
CA VAL A 565 -10.65 1.40 6.17
C VAL A 565 -10.59 1.35 4.64
N CYS A 566 -10.06 0.26 4.08
CA CYS A 566 -9.84 0.13 2.63
C CYS A 566 -11.12 0.18 1.79
N ILE A 567 -12.26 -0.26 2.34
CA ILE A 567 -13.54 -0.27 1.65
C ILE A 567 -14.36 0.98 2.00
N PHE A 568 -14.58 1.25 3.29
CA PHE A 568 -15.51 2.27 3.76
C PHE A 568 -15.00 3.70 3.52
N THR A 569 -13.69 3.95 3.59
CA THR A 569 -13.14 5.29 3.26
C THR A 569 -13.35 5.61 1.80
N ALA A 570 -13.05 4.66 0.91
CA ALA A 570 -13.24 4.82 -0.53
C ALA A 570 -14.73 4.90 -0.92
N TRP A 571 -15.61 4.12 -0.27
CA TRP A 571 -17.05 4.23 -0.49
C TRP A 571 -17.55 5.66 -0.20
N ASN A 572 -17.26 6.17 1.01
CA ASN A 572 -17.74 7.49 1.42
C ASN A 572 -17.06 8.65 0.65
N LEU A 573 -15.83 8.46 0.15
CA LEU A 573 -15.24 9.39 -0.81
C LEU A 573 -15.98 9.36 -2.16
N GLY A 574 -16.32 8.18 -2.68
CA GLY A 574 -17.11 8.04 -3.90
C GLY A 574 -18.48 8.72 -3.81
N THR A 575 -19.14 8.65 -2.65
CA THR A 575 -20.43 9.32 -2.42
C THR A 575 -20.29 10.82 -2.16
N LEU A 576 -19.19 11.31 -1.57
CA LEU A 576 -18.87 12.75 -1.55
C LEU A 576 -18.68 13.29 -2.98
N VAL A 577 -17.89 12.60 -3.82
CA VAL A 577 -17.72 12.98 -5.23
C VAL A 577 -19.06 12.90 -5.99
N LEU A 578 -19.92 11.93 -5.69
CA LEU A 578 -21.27 11.87 -6.25
C LEU A 578 -22.09 13.11 -5.88
N ALA A 579 -22.08 13.54 -4.61
CA ALA A 579 -22.80 14.73 -4.18
C ALA A 579 -22.31 15.99 -4.90
N ASP A 580 -20.99 16.14 -5.06
CA ASP A 580 -20.38 17.26 -5.79
C ASP A 580 -20.76 17.26 -7.28
N LEU A 581 -20.84 16.08 -7.91
CA LEU A 581 -21.35 15.96 -9.28
C LEU A 581 -22.85 16.23 -9.38
N LEU A 582 -23.65 15.79 -8.41
CA LEU A 582 -25.10 16.02 -8.40
C LEU A 582 -25.46 17.51 -8.20
N GLU A 583 -24.68 18.25 -7.42
CA GLU A 583 -24.81 19.70 -7.27
C GLU A 583 -24.54 20.42 -8.62
N LEU A 584 -23.44 20.07 -9.30
CA LEU A 584 -23.12 20.58 -10.65
C LEU A 584 -24.17 20.19 -11.73
N VAL A 585 -24.93 19.11 -11.51
CA VAL A 585 -26.07 18.73 -12.37
C VAL A 585 -27.31 19.56 -12.02
N HIS A 586 -27.56 19.82 -10.74
CA HIS A 586 -28.65 20.66 -10.26
C HIS A 586 -28.51 22.11 -10.76
N GLU A 587 -27.35 22.74 -10.59
CA GLU A 587 -27.04 24.09 -11.09
C GLU A 587 -27.28 24.24 -12.60
N LYS A 588 -26.91 23.22 -13.39
CA LYS A 588 -27.16 23.21 -14.84
C LYS A 588 -28.62 22.99 -15.19
N ALA A 589 -29.37 22.25 -14.36
CA ALA A 589 -30.79 22.02 -14.55
C ALA A 589 -31.63 23.26 -14.24
N THR A 590 -31.30 24.00 -13.16
CA THR A 590 -31.96 25.25 -12.77
C THR A 590 -31.68 26.36 -13.79
N THR A 591 -30.44 26.50 -14.26
CA THR A 591 -30.06 27.43 -15.36
C THR A 591 -30.73 27.08 -16.72
N SER A 592 -31.42 25.94 -16.82
CA SER A 592 -32.09 25.47 -18.05
C SER A 592 -33.62 25.49 -17.98
N ASP A 593 -34.22 26.10 -16.95
CA ASP A 593 -35.67 26.21 -16.69
C ASP A 593 -36.45 24.88 -16.76
N LYS A 594 -35.81 23.74 -16.43
CA LYS A 594 -36.37 22.40 -16.68
C LYS A 594 -36.70 21.56 -15.46
N ILE A 595 -36.27 21.95 -14.25
CA ILE A 595 -36.59 21.24 -12.99
C ILE A 595 -36.74 22.26 -11.86
N SER A 596 -37.92 22.28 -11.21
CA SER A 596 -38.20 23.16 -10.05
C SER A 596 -38.21 22.42 -8.69
N HIS A 597 -38.45 21.10 -8.67
CA HIS A 597 -38.83 20.37 -7.44
C HIS A 597 -38.11 19.02 -7.23
N ALA A 598 -36.85 18.90 -7.65
CA ALA A 598 -36.01 17.79 -7.18
C ALA A 598 -35.54 18.06 -5.74
N PRO A 599 -35.78 17.17 -4.76
CA PRO A 599 -35.29 17.37 -3.40
C PRO A 599 -33.75 17.32 -3.35
N ASN A 600 -33.15 18.02 -2.39
CA ASN A 600 -31.69 18.20 -2.26
C ASN A 600 -30.94 16.95 -1.74
N SER A 601 -31.25 15.77 -2.29
CA SER A 601 -30.67 14.47 -1.93
C SER A 601 -29.13 14.46 -1.90
N TYR A 602 -28.48 15.26 -2.75
CA TYR A 602 -27.03 15.41 -2.75
C TYR A 602 -26.48 16.00 -1.44
N MET A 603 -27.22 16.89 -0.75
CA MET A 603 -26.84 17.44 0.55
C MET A 603 -26.91 16.38 1.65
N ASP A 604 -27.88 15.48 1.59
CA ASP A 604 -28.03 14.39 2.56
C ASP A 604 -26.99 13.29 2.33
N ILE A 605 -26.70 12.96 1.06
CA ILE A 605 -25.57 12.09 0.67
C ILE A 605 -24.25 12.68 1.21
N ARG A 606 -24.01 13.99 1.00
CA ARG A 606 -22.81 14.68 1.48
C ARG A 606 -22.70 14.65 3.00
N ARG A 607 -23.78 14.98 3.72
CA ARG A 607 -23.85 14.94 5.20
C ARG A 607 -23.55 13.54 5.72
N SER A 608 -24.27 12.53 5.23
CA SER A 608 -24.11 11.12 5.63
C SER A 608 -22.66 10.65 5.42
N SER A 609 -22.08 10.95 4.25
CA SER A 609 -20.71 10.54 3.91
C SER A 609 -19.64 11.20 4.80
N ALA A 610 -19.79 12.48 5.12
CA ALA A 610 -18.89 13.19 6.02
C ALA A 610 -19.02 12.73 7.49
N ILE A 611 -20.23 12.37 7.93
CA ILE A 611 -20.46 11.78 9.26
C ILE A 611 -19.82 10.38 9.32
N ASN A 612 -20.11 9.51 8.35
CA ASN A 612 -19.53 8.16 8.26
C ASN A 612 -17.98 8.18 8.29
N LEU A 613 -17.35 9.16 7.63
CA LEU A 613 -15.89 9.34 7.66
C LEU A 613 -15.38 9.84 9.03
N ALA A 614 -16.14 10.69 9.72
CA ALA A 614 -15.80 11.13 11.07
C ALA A 614 -16.00 10.02 12.12
N GLU A 615 -17.07 9.22 12.03
CA GLU A 615 -17.27 8.01 12.85
C GLU A 615 -16.13 7.00 12.62
N LEU A 616 -15.76 6.75 11.36
CA LEU A 616 -14.60 5.92 11.01
C LEU A 616 -13.34 6.47 11.67
N ALA A 617 -13.04 7.77 11.51
CA ALA A 617 -11.88 8.41 12.10
C ALA A 617 -11.85 8.28 13.64
N GLY A 618 -13.00 8.40 14.30
CA GLY A 618 -13.16 8.17 15.74
C GLY A 618 -12.78 6.76 16.17
N ALA A 619 -13.21 5.73 15.43
CA ALA A 619 -12.92 4.32 15.74
C ALA A 619 -11.46 3.90 15.46
N VAL A 620 -10.85 4.41 14.39
CA VAL A 620 -9.53 3.93 13.91
C VAL A 620 -8.33 4.74 14.40
N VAL A 621 -8.54 5.91 15.01
CA VAL A 621 -7.46 6.74 15.57
C VAL A 621 -7.44 6.58 17.08
N PRO A 622 -6.38 5.97 17.68
CA PRO A 622 -6.33 5.75 19.12
C PRO A 622 -6.50 7.05 19.92
N HIS A 623 -7.14 6.93 21.09
CA HIS A 623 -7.24 8.03 22.04
C HIS A 623 -5.89 8.22 22.75
N LYS A 624 -5.61 9.44 23.22
CA LYS A 624 -4.31 9.82 23.82
C LYS A 624 -3.92 8.97 25.05
N THR A 625 -4.88 8.28 25.66
CA THR A 625 -4.73 7.44 26.86
C THR A 625 -4.70 5.93 26.56
N SER A 626 -5.06 5.49 25.36
CA SER A 626 -5.17 4.06 25.02
C SER A 626 -3.89 3.52 24.39
N HIS A 627 -3.07 2.81 25.16
CA HIS A 627 -1.88 2.08 24.67
C HIS A 627 -2.22 0.77 23.90
N VAL A 628 -3.47 0.62 23.44
CA VAL A 628 -3.94 -0.59 22.75
C VAL A 628 -3.48 -0.58 21.29
N GLU A 629 -2.62 -1.53 20.92
CA GLU A 629 -2.30 -1.81 19.52
C GLU A 629 -3.56 -2.28 18.79
N GLN A 630 -3.99 -1.54 17.75
CA GLN A 630 -5.17 -1.94 16.98
C GLN A 630 -4.88 -3.13 16.05
N LEU A 631 -3.61 -3.31 15.64
CA LEU A 631 -3.14 -4.34 14.71
C LEU A 631 -1.90 -5.13 15.23
N PRO A 632 -1.95 -5.80 16.39
CA PRO A 632 -0.76 -6.36 17.05
C PRO A 632 -0.02 -7.45 16.26
N LYS A 633 -0.65 -8.04 15.23
CA LYS A 633 -0.03 -9.06 14.35
C LYS A 633 0.83 -8.46 13.21
N CYS A 634 0.78 -7.15 12.98
CA CYS A 634 1.48 -6.47 11.90
C CYS A 634 2.79 -5.80 12.37
N HIS A 635 3.58 -5.28 11.43
CA HIS A 635 4.84 -4.58 11.71
C HIS A 635 4.66 -3.32 12.57
N ALA A 636 5.61 -3.02 13.47
CA ALA A 636 5.52 -1.96 14.47
C ALA A 636 5.38 -0.52 13.93
N THR A 637 5.64 -0.30 12.64
CA THR A 637 5.32 0.97 11.98
C THR A 637 3.81 1.17 11.80
N VAL A 638 3.03 0.10 11.63
CA VAL A 638 1.58 0.12 11.33
C VAL A 638 0.66 -0.37 12.45
N GLN A 639 1.16 -1.09 13.46
CA GLN A 639 0.39 -1.62 14.62
C GLN A 639 -0.58 -0.62 15.28
N GLU A 640 -0.23 0.67 15.24
CA GLU A 640 -0.86 1.79 15.92
C GLU A 640 -2.26 2.17 15.37
N SER A 641 -2.50 2.05 14.06
CA SER A 641 -3.77 2.42 13.45
C SER A 641 -3.95 1.80 12.05
N PRO A 642 -5.12 1.23 11.72
CA PRO A 642 -5.46 0.72 10.40
C PRO A 642 -5.38 1.74 9.25
N LEU A 643 -5.45 3.04 9.53
CA LEU A 643 -5.14 4.10 8.55
C LEU A 643 -3.73 3.97 7.97
N LEU A 644 -2.80 3.36 8.71
CA LEU A 644 -1.43 3.12 8.24
C LEU A 644 -1.32 1.86 7.36
N THR A 645 -2.38 1.07 7.18
CA THR A 645 -2.38 -0.17 6.37
C THR A 645 -3.09 -0.09 5.02
N ASP A 646 -3.88 0.95 4.75
CA ASP A 646 -4.45 1.14 3.41
C ASP A 646 -3.33 1.36 2.36
N PRO A 647 -3.36 0.73 1.16
CA PRO A 647 -2.28 0.82 0.19
C PRO A 647 -2.31 2.06 -0.74
N CYS A 648 -3.36 2.87 -0.71
CA CYS A 648 -3.58 3.99 -1.64
C CYS A 648 -3.83 5.30 -0.87
N THR A 649 -2.76 5.87 -0.29
CA THR A 649 -2.86 6.96 0.69
C THR A 649 -3.68 8.17 0.25
N SER A 650 -3.64 8.55 -1.03
CA SER A 650 -4.41 9.67 -1.57
C SER A 650 -5.92 9.52 -1.35
N ILE A 651 -6.48 8.29 -1.36
CA ILE A 651 -7.89 8.04 -1.03
C ILE A 651 -8.20 8.46 0.41
N LEU A 652 -7.31 8.15 1.37
CA LEU A 652 -7.50 8.57 2.77
C LEU A 652 -7.41 10.08 2.90
N VAL A 653 -6.40 10.69 2.26
CA VAL A 653 -6.16 12.15 2.35
C VAL A 653 -7.32 12.92 1.76
N GLU A 654 -7.78 12.56 0.55
CA GLU A 654 -8.93 13.17 -0.11
C GLU A 654 -10.20 13.04 0.74
N ALA A 655 -10.49 11.85 1.26
CA ALA A 655 -11.69 11.57 2.05
C ALA A 655 -11.74 12.37 3.36
N PHE A 656 -10.70 12.28 4.19
CA PHE A 656 -10.67 13.00 5.46
C PHE A 656 -10.52 14.51 5.27
N THR A 657 -9.94 14.98 4.16
CA THR A 657 -9.92 16.41 3.84
C THR A 657 -11.30 16.92 3.45
N ARG A 658 -12.00 16.30 2.49
CA ARG A 658 -13.38 16.71 2.13
C ARG A 658 -14.33 16.65 3.33
N SER A 659 -14.20 15.62 4.17
CA SER A 659 -14.95 15.52 5.43
C SER A 659 -14.62 16.68 6.39
N SER A 660 -13.34 16.99 6.60
CA SER A 660 -12.91 18.11 7.44
C SER A 660 -13.43 19.45 6.94
N LEU A 661 -13.36 19.69 5.63
CA LEU A 661 -13.86 20.91 4.99
C LEU A 661 -15.39 21.02 5.07
N TYR A 662 -16.13 19.90 4.99
CA TYR A 662 -17.58 19.87 5.19
C TYR A 662 -17.97 20.26 6.61
N HIS A 663 -17.35 19.64 7.62
CA HIS A 663 -17.64 19.94 9.03
C HIS A 663 -17.23 21.37 9.39
N LEU A 664 -16.05 21.84 8.96
CA LEU A 664 -15.64 23.24 9.08
C LEU A 664 -16.66 24.20 8.44
N SER A 665 -17.06 23.95 7.19
CA SER A 665 -18.08 24.77 6.50
C SER A 665 -19.44 24.76 7.19
N THR A 666 -19.77 23.69 7.91
CA THR A 666 -21.02 23.56 8.69
C THR A 666 -20.93 24.38 9.97
N ILE A 667 -19.80 24.31 10.68
CA ILE A 667 -19.48 25.16 11.84
C ILE A 667 -19.52 26.65 11.47
N CYS A 668 -18.93 27.03 10.33
CA CYS A 668 -18.98 28.40 9.78
C CYS A 668 -20.40 28.91 9.49
N LYS A 669 -21.35 28.01 9.20
CA LYS A 669 -22.76 28.35 8.94
C LYS A 669 -23.55 28.47 10.23
N LEU A 670 -23.35 27.53 11.18
CA LEU A 670 -24.00 27.55 12.49
C LEU A 670 -23.56 28.78 13.30
N LYS A 671 -22.27 29.15 13.31
CA LYS A 671 -21.77 30.34 14.01
C LYS A 671 -22.31 31.69 13.45
N LYS A 672 -23.01 31.68 12.31
CA LYS A 672 -23.71 32.85 11.74
C LYS A 672 -25.20 32.92 12.09
N HIS A 673 -25.74 31.93 12.80
CA HIS A 673 -27.11 31.91 13.28
C HIS A 673 -27.08 32.07 14.81
N GLU A 674 -28.00 32.87 15.35
CA GLU A 674 -27.94 33.35 16.74
C GLU A 674 -28.94 32.63 17.67
N ARG A 675 -29.26 31.33 17.42
CA ARG A 675 -30.30 30.62 18.19
C ARG A 675 -29.72 29.55 19.12
N PHE A 676 -29.91 29.77 20.42
CA PHE A 676 -28.94 29.38 21.44
C PHE A 676 -28.88 27.91 21.91
N ASP A 677 -29.80 27.03 21.51
CA ASP A 677 -29.83 25.64 22.02
C ASP A 677 -29.58 24.57 20.93
N VAL A 678 -30.48 24.43 19.95
CA VAL A 678 -30.40 23.34 18.96
C VAL A 678 -29.21 23.49 18.01
N GLU A 679 -28.85 24.73 17.67
CA GLU A 679 -27.69 25.04 16.82
C GLU A 679 -26.37 24.77 17.57
N MET A 680 -26.37 24.87 18.91
CA MET A 680 -25.21 24.58 19.76
C MET A 680 -24.86 23.09 19.81
N GLU A 681 -25.84 22.19 19.91
CA GLU A 681 -25.53 20.74 19.86
C GLU A 681 -25.04 20.32 18.48
N GLY A 682 -25.67 20.84 17.40
CA GLY A 682 -25.20 20.64 16.03
C GLY A 682 -23.77 21.19 15.81
N PHE A 683 -23.43 22.32 16.43
CA PHE A 683 -22.08 22.91 16.42
C PHE A 683 -21.08 22.00 17.14
N ARG A 684 -21.41 21.54 18.35
CA ARG A 684 -20.54 20.66 19.17
C ARG A 684 -20.27 19.33 18.47
N GLN A 685 -21.31 18.72 17.88
CA GLN A 685 -21.19 17.47 17.13
C GLN A 685 -20.34 17.65 15.87
N SER A 686 -20.54 18.75 15.12
CA SER A 686 -19.72 19.09 13.95
C SER A 686 -18.26 19.36 14.33
N LEU A 687 -18.00 20.02 15.46
CA LEU A 687 -16.65 20.28 15.98
C LEU A 687 -15.94 18.98 16.42
N GLN A 688 -16.66 18.06 17.07
CA GLN A 688 -16.13 16.74 17.40
C GLN A 688 -15.77 15.94 16.14
N TRP A 689 -16.65 15.93 15.13
CA TRP A 689 -16.38 15.28 13.85
C TRP A 689 -15.18 15.91 13.12
N PHE A 690 -15.08 17.26 13.11
CA PHE A 690 -13.92 17.98 12.60
C PHE A 690 -12.62 17.58 13.32
N GLU A 691 -12.60 17.51 14.66
CA GLU A 691 -11.43 17.01 15.39
C GLU A 691 -11.05 15.59 14.95
N THR A 692 -12.02 14.67 14.84
CA THR A 692 -11.70 13.28 14.46
C THR A 692 -11.08 13.19 13.07
N CYS A 693 -11.58 13.92 12.07
CA CYS A 693 -10.99 13.94 10.73
C CYS A 693 -9.60 14.58 10.71
N VAL A 694 -9.37 15.68 11.47
CA VAL A 694 -8.03 16.28 11.62
C VAL A 694 -7.06 15.33 12.33
N ARG A 695 -7.52 14.56 13.32
CA ARG A 695 -6.75 13.49 13.97
C ARG A 695 -6.43 12.33 13.03
N ALA A 696 -7.33 11.97 12.10
CA ALA A 696 -7.06 10.97 11.07
C ALA A 696 -6.01 11.45 10.06
N LEU A 697 -6.12 12.68 9.55
CA LEU A 697 -5.08 13.31 8.71
C LEU A 697 -3.73 13.37 9.45
N THR A 698 -3.73 13.74 10.73
CA THR A 698 -2.54 13.73 11.60
C THR A 698 -1.96 12.32 11.81
N CYS A 699 -2.76 11.26 11.68
CA CYS A 699 -2.25 9.89 11.70
C CYS A 699 -1.65 9.50 10.34
N VAL A 700 -2.30 9.87 9.23
CA VAL A 700 -1.83 9.61 7.86
C VAL A 700 -0.55 10.40 7.51
N SER A 701 -0.33 11.57 8.13
CA SER A 701 0.89 12.40 7.99
C SER A 701 2.20 11.68 8.34
N LYS A 702 2.13 10.52 9.00
CA LYS A 702 3.27 9.64 9.28
C LYS A 702 3.85 8.97 8.03
N ARG A 703 3.14 9.00 6.89
CA ARG A 703 3.53 8.39 5.61
C ARG A 703 3.20 9.21 4.36
N SER A 704 2.65 10.41 4.52
CA SER A 704 2.23 11.31 3.43
C SER A 704 2.51 12.76 3.77
N LYS A 705 3.16 13.50 2.86
CA LYS A 705 3.48 14.92 3.07
C LYS A 705 2.29 15.82 2.75
N LEU A 706 1.42 15.42 1.82
CA LEU A 706 0.15 16.13 1.57
C LEU A 706 -0.74 16.10 2.83
N ALA A 707 -0.88 14.93 3.46
CA ALA A 707 -1.62 14.78 4.72
C ALA A 707 -1.05 15.65 5.86
N GLU A 708 0.29 15.77 5.93
CA GLU A 708 0.95 16.64 6.90
C GLU A 708 0.62 18.12 6.66
N SER A 709 0.76 18.62 5.42
CA SER A 709 0.46 20.02 5.09
C SER A 709 -0.99 20.42 5.34
N ILE A 710 -1.94 19.53 5.02
CA ILE A 710 -3.37 19.78 5.25
C ILE A 710 -3.69 19.74 6.75
N ALA A 711 -3.17 18.76 7.50
CA ALA A 711 -3.35 18.71 8.95
C ALA A 711 -2.75 19.95 9.64
N GLU A 712 -1.56 20.38 9.23
CA GLU A 712 -0.90 21.59 9.75
C GLU A 712 -1.69 22.87 9.46
N SER A 713 -2.46 22.92 8.37
CA SER A 713 -3.34 24.07 8.03
C SER A 713 -4.69 24.03 8.76
N LEU A 714 -5.22 22.85 9.10
CA LEU A 714 -6.49 22.70 9.83
C LEU A 714 -6.33 22.80 11.36
N LEU A 715 -5.15 22.47 11.90
CA LEU A 715 -4.89 22.51 13.34
C LEU A 715 -5.04 23.90 14.01
N PRO A 716 -4.64 25.03 13.40
CA PRO A 716 -4.93 26.36 13.93
C PRO A 716 -6.43 26.65 14.00
N ALA A 717 -7.17 26.40 12.91
CA ALA A 717 -8.62 26.61 12.84
C ALA A 717 -9.38 25.75 13.87
N LEU A 718 -8.92 24.52 14.13
CA LEU A 718 -9.46 23.66 15.18
C LEU A 718 -9.22 24.24 16.59
N ARG A 719 -8.04 24.83 16.87
CA ARG A 719 -7.75 25.45 18.16
C ARG A 719 -8.58 26.71 18.40
N ASP A 720 -8.69 27.57 17.38
CA ASP A 720 -9.52 28.78 17.45
C ASP A 720 -11.03 28.45 17.59
N LEU A 721 -11.46 27.26 17.18
CA LEU A 721 -12.81 26.72 17.42
C LEU A 721 -12.97 25.97 18.76
N GLN A 722 -11.88 25.64 19.46
CA GLN A 722 -11.89 24.98 20.77
C GLN A 722 -11.61 25.94 21.94
N GLY A 723 -11.09 27.14 21.65
CA GLY A 723 -10.84 28.22 22.60
C GLY A 723 -11.86 29.37 22.56
N ALA A 724 -12.98 29.19 21.85
CA ALA A 724 -14.08 30.13 21.70
C ALA A 724 -15.41 29.45 22.02
#